data_AF-A0A962XIL1-F1
#
_entry.id   AF-A0A962XIL1-F1
#
_cell.length_a   1.000
_cell.length_b   1.000
_cell.length_c   1.000
_cell.angle_alpha   90.00
_cell.angle_beta   90.00
_cell.angle_gamma   90.00
#
_symmetry.space_group_name_H-M   'P 1'
#
loop_
_entity.id
_entity.type
_entity.pdbx_description
1 polymer ?
#
loop_
_entity_poly.entity_id
_entity_poly.type
_entity_poly.pdbx_seq_one_letter_code
_entity_poly.pdbx_strand_id
1 'polypeptide(L)'
;MIILFNPFHGRRLLLWIGGGLLAALIGIVIVLTILWRGSLPRLEGVVLLPGLDAVVTVERDALGVPRIHGRQRLDVARVTGFLHAQERFFQMDLLRRSAAGELAEWFGPPALTLDRAHRVHRFRQRARQTLAALPAEDQALIAAYAAGVNAGLADRFQPPFEYLLLRDTPKPWQPEDTLLTVYAMYLDLQSAQWQRESARGLLHDRLPPALAAFLDPVGTAWDTPLQGKPFAAPPPPGLEVFSTQRSPVFPTSVTTVSPAFDFALFATETDAPPLGSNNWAVAGVLTEHGGALLANDMHLPLRMPNIWYRATFIYADETGREWHISGVTLPGAPAMVVGSNGHIAWGYTNSEGDWADLVLLEPGDDDDHYQTPNGPQPFETMEEILVVRDAPDETLEIRETLWGPVLDRDHRQRQRALRWVAHEPRAVNMKLLALERTETVDTALEIARQAGIPAQNLLLADADGHIAWTVAGPLPRRFGHDGRLPSSWANGQHGWSGWLEPAEYPQVIDPPDGRLWTANNRLVDQDGLALLGDGGYALGARARQIRDVLRDGKRFAEADFLKLQLDDRALFLERWRKLLLATLTPERLRDDARRRELRKFVMDWGGRAAVDSVGYRIVHDFRLAVRQRAFAPLIAPCLEADPGFTYSAFR
;
A
#
# COMPACT_ATOMS: atom_id res chain seq x y z
N MET A 1 28.11 32.69 73.41
CA MET A 1 26.89 32.08 72.84
C MET A 1 27.30 31.36 71.56
N ILE A 2 27.38 30.03 71.57
CA ILE A 2 27.74 29.22 70.39
C ILE A 2 26.54 28.33 70.09
N ILE A 3 25.96 28.46 68.90
CA ILE A 3 24.90 27.59 68.41
C ILE A 3 25.57 26.40 67.71
N LEU A 4 25.39 25.20 68.25
CA LEU A 4 25.79 23.94 67.60
C LEU A 4 24.63 23.45 66.72
N PHE A 5 24.80 23.51 65.40
CA PHE A 5 23.90 22.84 64.46
C PHE A 5 24.23 21.34 64.43
N ASN A 6 23.25 20.51 64.78
CA ASN A 6 23.38 19.06 64.81
C ASN A 6 23.23 18.47 63.38
N PRO A 7 24.26 17.83 62.78
CA PRO A 7 24.17 17.32 61.40
C PRO A 7 23.40 15.98 61.30
N PHE A 8 23.01 15.36 62.42
CA PHE A 8 22.51 13.99 62.42
C PHE A 8 21.04 13.81 62.01
N HIS A 9 20.23 14.87 61.96
CA HIS A 9 18.81 14.77 61.58
C HIS A 9 18.61 14.65 60.05
N GLY A 10 19.48 15.23 59.24
CA GLY A 10 19.37 15.17 57.78
C GLY A 10 19.59 13.77 57.20
N ARG A 11 20.52 12.99 57.77
CA ARG A 11 20.91 11.68 57.22
C ARG A 11 19.84 10.59 57.43
N ARG A 12 19.12 10.61 58.57
CA ARG A 12 17.98 9.72 58.81
C ARG A 12 16.79 10.09 57.93
N LEU A 13 16.48 11.38 57.80
CA LEU A 13 15.42 11.86 56.92
C LEU A 13 15.67 11.47 55.45
N LEU A 14 16.92 11.62 54.96
CA LEU A 14 17.30 11.18 53.61
C LEU A 14 17.17 9.65 53.40
N LEU A 15 17.44 8.83 54.43
CA LEU A 15 17.24 7.38 54.35
C LEU A 15 15.75 6.99 54.35
N TRP A 16 14.91 7.68 55.12
CA TRP A 16 13.44 7.47 55.08
C TRP A 16 12.83 7.92 53.76
N ILE A 17 13.26 9.08 53.25
CA ILE A 17 12.85 9.57 51.92
C ILE A 17 13.34 8.59 50.84
N GLY A 18 14.60 8.16 50.90
CA GLY A 18 15.17 7.19 49.96
C GLY A 18 14.45 5.84 50.00
N GLY A 19 14.14 5.32 51.20
CA GLY A 19 13.38 4.08 51.38
C GLY A 19 11.92 4.20 50.92
N GLY A 20 11.28 5.35 51.17
CA GLY A 20 9.93 5.64 50.69
C GLY A 20 9.86 5.76 49.17
N LEU A 21 10.82 6.45 48.55
CA LEU A 21 10.94 6.55 47.09
C LEU A 21 11.21 5.19 46.44
N LEU A 22 12.09 4.36 47.04
CA LEU A 22 12.35 3.01 46.57
C LEU A 22 11.10 2.12 46.67
N ALA A 23 10.37 2.17 47.79
CA ALA A 23 9.12 1.43 47.97
C ALA A 23 8.04 1.88 46.97
N ALA A 24 7.92 3.18 46.72
CA ALA A 24 7.01 3.72 45.72
C ALA A 24 7.40 3.26 44.30
N LEU A 25 8.69 3.28 43.97
CA LEU A 25 9.20 2.80 42.68
C LEU A 25 8.92 1.30 42.50
N ILE A 26 9.16 0.47 43.52
CA ILE A 26 8.82 -0.95 43.51
C ILE A 26 7.31 -1.15 43.31
N GLY A 27 6.48 -0.39 44.02
CA GLY A 27 5.03 -0.41 43.86
C GLY A 27 4.60 -0.10 42.43
N ILE A 28 5.18 0.95 41.82
CA ILE A 28 4.93 1.32 40.42
C ILE A 28 5.32 0.19 39.47
N VAL A 29 6.52 -0.40 39.65
CA VAL A 29 7.00 -1.51 38.80
C VAL A 29 6.07 -2.72 38.91
N ILE A 30 5.59 -3.05 40.12
CA ILE A 30 4.64 -4.16 40.32
C ILE A 30 3.33 -3.87 39.59
N VAL A 31 2.75 -2.68 39.75
CA VAL A 31 1.49 -2.31 39.08
C VAL A 31 1.66 -2.34 37.56
N LEU A 32 2.72 -1.75 37.02
CA LEU A 32 2.99 -1.77 35.58
C LEU A 32 3.19 -3.20 35.06
N THR A 33 3.84 -4.07 35.83
CA THR A 33 4.02 -5.49 35.46
C THR A 33 2.69 -6.24 35.45
N ILE A 34 1.81 -6.00 36.42
CA ILE A 34 0.46 -6.61 36.46
C ILE A 34 -0.37 -6.14 35.27
N LEU A 35 -0.38 -4.83 34.98
CA LEU A 35 -1.11 -4.27 33.85
C LEU A 35 -0.60 -4.83 32.52
N TRP A 36 0.72 -4.86 32.34
CA TRP A 36 1.33 -5.41 31.13
C TRP A 36 1.06 -6.90 30.98
N ARG A 37 1.24 -7.72 32.03
CA ARG A 37 0.92 -9.16 31.97
C ARG A 37 -0.57 -9.41 31.75
N GLY A 38 -1.44 -8.57 32.30
CA GLY A 38 -2.88 -8.62 32.07
C GLY A 38 -3.28 -8.30 30.62
N SER A 39 -2.42 -7.61 29.87
CA SER A 39 -2.57 -7.33 28.44
C SER A 39 -2.01 -8.44 27.54
N LEU A 40 -1.45 -9.53 28.08
CA LEU A 40 -0.98 -10.64 27.27
C LEU A 40 -2.15 -11.55 26.87
N PRO A 41 -2.18 -12.06 25.62
CA PRO A 41 -3.21 -12.98 25.19
C PRO A 41 -3.04 -14.36 25.81
N ARG A 42 -4.15 -15.06 26.03
CA ARG A 42 -4.15 -16.49 26.35
C ARG A 42 -3.98 -17.30 25.07
N LEU A 43 -2.83 -17.96 24.92
CA LEU A 43 -2.51 -18.73 23.71
C LEU A 43 -2.90 -20.21 23.80
N GLU A 44 -3.18 -20.71 25.00
CA GLU A 44 -3.49 -22.11 25.28
C GLU A 44 -4.74 -22.26 26.15
N GLY A 45 -5.37 -23.43 26.06
CA GLY A 45 -6.53 -23.81 26.86
C GLY A 45 -7.86 -23.73 26.09
N VAL A 46 -8.96 -23.79 26.83
CA VAL A 46 -10.32 -23.81 26.27
C VAL A 46 -10.97 -22.45 26.46
N VAL A 47 -11.55 -21.92 25.38
CA VAL A 47 -12.32 -20.67 25.36
C VAL A 47 -13.74 -20.99 24.92
N LEU A 48 -14.73 -20.49 25.65
CA LEU A 48 -16.12 -20.52 25.22
C LEU A 48 -16.34 -19.34 24.28
N LEU A 49 -16.49 -19.61 23.00
CA LEU A 49 -16.74 -18.59 21.98
C LEU A 49 -18.21 -18.68 21.52
N PRO A 50 -19.08 -17.74 21.91
CA PRO A 50 -20.50 -17.77 21.56
C PRO A 50 -20.73 -17.79 20.04
N GLY A 51 -21.71 -18.58 19.62
CA GLY A 51 -22.15 -18.68 18.22
C GLY A 51 -21.41 -19.72 17.38
N LEU A 52 -20.38 -20.39 17.90
CA LEU A 52 -19.80 -21.55 17.22
C LEU A 52 -20.81 -22.69 17.12
N ASP A 53 -20.93 -23.28 15.93
CA ASP A 53 -21.81 -24.44 15.71
C ASP A 53 -21.13 -25.76 16.10
N ALA A 54 -19.80 -25.79 16.10
CA ALA A 54 -19.00 -26.93 16.51
C ALA A 54 -17.70 -26.51 17.20
N VAL A 55 -17.01 -27.47 17.83
CA VAL A 55 -15.68 -27.26 18.40
C VAL A 55 -14.70 -26.87 17.29
N VAL A 56 -13.98 -25.78 17.49
CA VAL A 56 -12.85 -25.37 16.64
C VAL A 56 -11.56 -25.59 17.42
N THR A 57 -10.58 -26.22 16.78
CA THR A 57 -9.24 -26.43 17.34
C THR A 57 -8.26 -25.45 16.71
N VAL A 58 -7.45 -24.78 17.53
CA VAL A 58 -6.37 -23.91 17.06
C VAL A 58 -5.04 -24.49 17.52
N GLU A 59 -4.24 -24.94 16.56
CA GLU A 59 -2.86 -25.39 16.80
C GLU A 59 -1.91 -24.25 16.43
N ARG A 60 -0.80 -24.08 17.15
CA ARG A 60 0.23 -23.10 16.82
C ARG A 60 1.58 -23.79 16.65
N ASP A 61 2.30 -23.42 15.61
CA ASP A 61 3.67 -23.89 15.41
C ASP A 61 4.68 -23.15 16.32
N ALA A 62 5.96 -23.50 16.22
CA ALA A 62 7.03 -22.89 17.02
C ALA A 62 7.23 -21.38 16.77
N LEU A 63 6.69 -20.84 15.67
CA LEU A 63 6.70 -19.41 15.34
C LEU A 63 5.38 -18.72 15.73
N GLY A 64 4.43 -19.46 16.32
CA GLY A 64 3.13 -18.97 16.72
C GLY A 64 2.10 -18.89 15.58
N VAL A 65 2.37 -19.49 14.42
CA VAL A 65 1.44 -19.47 13.28
C VAL A 65 0.25 -20.38 13.58
N PRO A 66 -1.00 -19.86 13.58
CA PRO A 66 -2.16 -20.68 13.87
C PRO A 66 -2.61 -21.52 12.68
N ARG A 67 -3.06 -22.73 13.00
CA ARG A 67 -3.81 -23.62 12.14
C ARG A 67 -5.19 -23.84 12.77
N ILE A 68 -6.24 -23.40 12.08
CA ILE A 68 -7.61 -23.31 12.58
C ILE A 68 -8.44 -24.43 11.94
N HIS A 69 -8.78 -25.45 12.73
CA HIS A 69 -9.60 -26.58 12.30
C HIS A 69 -11.04 -26.37 12.75
N GLY A 70 -11.95 -26.08 11.82
CA GLY A 70 -13.37 -25.93 12.09
C GLY A 70 -14.22 -26.86 11.21
N ARG A 71 -15.47 -27.10 11.60
CA ARG A 71 -16.39 -27.91 10.80
C ARG A 71 -16.86 -27.21 9.52
N GLN A 72 -16.96 -25.88 9.57
CA GLN A 72 -17.47 -25.04 8.49
C GLN A 72 -16.74 -23.70 8.44
N ARG A 73 -16.80 -23.04 7.28
CA ARG A 73 -16.11 -21.77 7.04
C ARG A 73 -16.53 -20.63 7.99
N LEU A 74 -17.81 -20.61 8.38
CA LEU A 74 -18.36 -19.58 9.27
C LEU A 74 -17.72 -19.60 10.67
N ASP A 75 -17.51 -20.81 11.23
CA ASP A 75 -16.83 -20.99 12.52
C ASP A 75 -15.35 -20.60 12.41
N VAL A 76 -14.69 -20.97 11.31
CA VAL A 76 -13.31 -20.54 11.03
C VAL A 76 -13.22 -19.01 10.92
N ALA A 77 -14.19 -18.34 10.30
CA ALA A 77 -14.21 -16.88 10.21
C ALA A 77 -14.34 -16.22 11.60
N ARG A 78 -15.22 -16.77 12.46
CA ARG A 78 -15.38 -16.30 13.84
C ARG A 78 -14.09 -16.48 14.65
N VAL A 79 -13.44 -17.65 14.56
CA VAL A 79 -12.17 -17.88 15.25
C VAL A 79 -11.04 -17.03 14.67
N THR A 80 -11.02 -16.80 13.36
CA THR A 80 -10.06 -15.88 12.73
C THR A 80 -10.20 -14.47 13.30
N GLY A 81 -11.43 -13.96 13.43
CA GLY A 81 -11.69 -12.67 14.09
C GLY A 81 -11.20 -12.65 15.54
N PHE A 82 -11.47 -13.72 16.29
CA PHE A 82 -10.98 -13.86 17.67
C PHE A 82 -9.45 -13.78 17.74
N LEU A 83 -8.73 -14.52 16.90
CA LEU A 83 -7.27 -14.53 16.88
C LEU A 83 -6.70 -13.19 16.41
N HIS A 84 -7.28 -12.58 15.38
CA HIS A 84 -6.89 -11.25 14.90
C HIS A 84 -7.03 -10.20 16.02
N ALA A 85 -8.13 -10.19 16.77
CA ALA A 85 -8.27 -9.28 17.91
C ALA A 85 -7.31 -9.62 19.05
N GLN A 86 -7.20 -10.92 19.36
CA GLN A 86 -6.33 -11.42 20.39
C GLN A 86 -4.88 -10.97 20.18
N GLU A 87 -4.40 -10.85 18.94
CA GLU A 87 -2.98 -10.61 18.65
C GLU A 87 -2.71 -9.25 18.00
N ARG A 88 -3.70 -8.66 17.31
CA ARG A 88 -3.53 -7.50 16.42
C ARG A 88 -4.62 -6.42 16.58
N PHE A 89 -5.42 -6.41 17.64
CA PHE A 89 -6.55 -5.47 17.74
C PHE A 89 -6.16 -3.99 17.57
N PHE A 90 -5.08 -3.52 18.21
CA PHE A 90 -4.65 -2.13 18.06
C PHE A 90 -4.31 -1.78 16.60
N GLN A 91 -3.64 -2.70 15.88
CA GLN A 91 -3.37 -2.55 14.45
C GLN A 91 -4.67 -2.45 13.64
N MET A 92 -5.66 -3.30 13.93
CA MET A 92 -6.96 -3.28 13.27
C MET A 92 -7.73 -1.98 13.53
N ASP A 93 -7.74 -1.50 14.77
CA ASP A 93 -8.40 -0.25 15.17
C ASP A 93 -7.77 0.95 14.48
N LEU A 94 -6.42 0.97 14.41
CA LEU A 94 -5.68 2.00 13.68
C LEU A 94 -6.03 1.99 12.18
N LEU A 95 -6.18 0.81 11.55
CA LEU A 95 -6.57 0.68 10.14
C LEU A 95 -7.98 1.25 9.87
N ARG A 96 -8.99 0.84 10.65
CA ARG A 96 -10.36 1.35 10.45
C ARG A 96 -10.46 2.86 10.67
N ARG A 97 -9.73 3.40 11.66
CA ARG A 97 -9.69 4.83 11.98
C ARG A 97 -8.98 5.63 10.91
N SER A 98 -7.87 5.10 10.38
CA SER A 98 -7.18 5.73 9.26
C SER A 98 -8.11 5.84 8.05
N ALA A 99 -8.77 4.75 7.64
CA ALA A 99 -9.72 4.79 6.52
C ALA A 99 -10.92 5.72 6.78
N ALA A 100 -11.42 5.79 8.00
CA ALA A 100 -12.54 6.66 8.36
C ALA A 100 -12.16 8.13 8.59
N GLY A 101 -10.88 8.46 8.72
CA GLY A 101 -10.41 9.78 9.14
C GLY A 101 -10.79 10.09 10.60
N GLU A 102 -10.39 9.23 11.53
CA GLU A 102 -10.72 9.28 12.97
C GLU A 102 -9.49 9.11 13.89
N LEU A 103 -8.31 9.44 13.41
CA LEU A 103 -7.05 9.36 14.16
C LEU A 103 -6.88 10.51 15.16
N ALA A 104 -7.46 11.68 14.90
CA ALA A 104 -7.45 12.85 15.77
C ALA A 104 -8.15 12.60 17.11
N GLU A 105 -9.05 11.62 17.18
CA GLU A 105 -9.62 11.13 18.44
C GLU A 105 -8.55 10.60 19.42
N TRP A 106 -7.45 10.07 18.89
CA TRP A 106 -6.34 9.55 19.67
C TRP A 106 -5.17 10.50 19.79
N PHE A 107 -4.87 11.20 18.69
CA PHE A 107 -3.62 11.93 18.57
C PHE A 107 -3.80 13.44 18.55
N GLY A 108 -5.05 13.91 18.58
CA GLY A 108 -5.37 15.33 18.63
C GLY A 108 -5.01 16.08 17.35
N PRO A 109 -4.72 17.39 17.44
CA PRO A 109 -4.45 18.24 16.29
C PRO A 109 -3.41 17.72 15.28
N PRO A 110 -2.31 17.05 15.69
CA PRO A 110 -1.35 16.45 14.77
C PRO A 110 -1.92 15.50 13.71
N ALA A 111 -3.03 14.80 13.99
CA ALA A 111 -3.64 13.87 13.04
C ALA A 111 -4.74 14.52 12.16
N LEU A 112 -5.15 15.76 12.44
CA LEU A 112 -6.27 16.38 11.74
C LEU A 112 -6.05 16.56 10.24
N THR A 113 -4.83 16.84 9.81
CA THR A 113 -4.52 16.98 8.38
C THR A 113 -4.81 15.69 7.62
N LEU A 114 -4.42 14.54 8.19
CA LEU A 114 -4.67 13.23 7.61
C LEU A 114 -6.15 12.86 7.69
N ASP A 115 -6.79 13.14 8.83
CA ASP A 115 -8.22 12.87 9.01
C ASP A 115 -9.08 13.64 8.02
N ARG A 116 -8.82 14.92 7.77
CA ARG A 116 -9.54 15.69 6.73
C ARG A 116 -9.34 15.07 5.35
N ALA A 117 -8.10 14.73 5.01
CA ALA A 117 -7.75 14.15 3.72
C ALA A 117 -8.45 12.80 3.47
N HIS A 118 -8.70 12.00 4.51
CA HIS A 118 -9.41 10.73 4.38
C HIS A 118 -10.93 10.89 4.55
N ARG A 119 -11.39 11.78 5.43
CA ARG A 119 -12.81 12.01 5.73
C ARG A 119 -13.56 12.52 4.51
N VAL A 120 -12.90 13.24 3.61
CA VAL A 120 -13.45 13.69 2.31
C VAL A 120 -14.04 12.54 1.48
N HIS A 121 -13.54 11.31 1.64
CA HIS A 121 -14.02 10.13 0.91
C HIS A 121 -15.25 9.46 1.55
N ARG A 122 -15.57 9.80 2.82
CA ARG A 122 -16.71 9.28 3.58
C ARG A 122 -16.75 7.75 3.66
N PHE A 123 -15.58 7.10 3.76
CA PHE A 123 -15.47 5.64 3.68
C PHE A 123 -16.28 4.90 4.74
N ARG A 124 -16.50 5.46 5.95
CA ARG A 124 -17.38 4.82 6.95
C ARG A 124 -18.82 4.72 6.47
N GLN A 125 -19.33 5.76 5.83
CA GLN A 125 -20.68 5.73 5.26
C GLN A 125 -20.76 4.78 4.07
N ARG A 126 -19.78 4.82 3.16
CA ARG A 126 -19.70 3.89 2.02
C ARG A 126 -19.60 2.44 2.47
N ALA A 127 -18.84 2.14 3.54
CA ALA A 127 -18.73 0.82 4.13
C ALA A 127 -20.08 0.32 4.66
N ARG A 128 -20.86 1.16 5.34
CA ARG A 128 -22.23 0.81 5.80
C ARG A 128 -23.17 0.51 4.64
N GLN A 129 -23.16 1.35 3.62
CA GLN A 129 -23.99 1.17 2.41
C GLN A 129 -23.60 -0.10 1.66
N THR A 130 -22.30 -0.34 1.50
CA THR A 130 -21.76 -1.53 0.84
C THR A 130 -22.16 -2.79 1.62
N LEU A 131 -21.96 -2.82 2.93
CA LEU A 131 -22.34 -3.95 3.79
C LEU A 131 -23.84 -4.27 3.66
N ALA A 132 -24.70 -3.25 3.69
CA ALA A 132 -26.15 -3.44 3.56
C ALA A 132 -26.57 -4.01 2.19
N ALA A 133 -25.77 -3.77 1.15
CA ALA A 133 -26.01 -4.25 -0.20
C ALA A 133 -25.37 -5.63 -0.49
N LEU A 134 -24.53 -6.15 0.40
CA LEU A 134 -23.90 -7.47 0.21
C LEU A 134 -24.94 -8.61 0.30
N PRO A 135 -24.70 -9.76 -0.37
CA PRO A 135 -25.47 -10.97 -0.17
C PRO A 135 -25.57 -11.38 1.30
N ALA A 136 -26.68 -12.04 1.68
CA ALA A 136 -26.91 -12.45 3.07
C ALA A 136 -25.82 -13.39 3.62
N GLU A 137 -25.25 -14.25 2.77
CA GLU A 137 -24.13 -15.13 3.12
C GLU A 137 -22.86 -14.33 3.50
N ASP A 138 -22.55 -13.28 2.75
CA ASP A 138 -21.39 -12.41 3.00
C ASP A 138 -21.60 -11.58 4.27
N GLN A 139 -22.81 -11.07 4.48
CA GLN A 139 -23.18 -10.38 5.73
C GLN A 139 -23.04 -11.30 6.95
N ALA A 140 -23.50 -12.55 6.85
CA ALA A 140 -23.38 -13.53 7.92
C ALA A 140 -21.92 -13.86 8.24
N LEU A 141 -21.07 -14.02 7.21
CA LEU A 141 -19.63 -14.25 7.39
C LEU A 141 -18.96 -13.07 8.10
N ILE A 142 -19.22 -11.84 7.66
CA ILE A 142 -18.67 -10.62 8.26
C ILE A 142 -19.16 -10.47 9.70
N ALA A 143 -20.43 -10.74 9.97
CA ALA A 143 -20.98 -10.69 11.32
C ALA A 143 -20.35 -11.73 12.26
N ALA A 144 -20.13 -12.96 11.77
CA ALA A 144 -19.45 -14.00 12.54
C ALA A 144 -17.99 -13.61 12.84
N TYR A 145 -17.27 -13.07 11.85
CA TYR A 145 -15.93 -12.53 12.05
C TYR A 145 -15.92 -11.41 13.10
N ALA A 146 -16.80 -10.41 12.97
CA ALA A 146 -16.90 -9.27 13.90
C ALA A 146 -17.25 -9.71 15.33
N ALA A 147 -18.17 -10.67 15.49
CA ALA A 147 -18.47 -11.26 16.79
C ALA A 147 -17.24 -11.94 17.41
N GLY A 148 -16.46 -12.65 16.58
CA GLY A 148 -15.16 -13.20 16.94
C GLY A 148 -14.17 -12.14 17.42
N VAL A 149 -14.02 -11.05 16.66
CA VAL A 149 -13.14 -9.92 17.03
C VAL A 149 -13.51 -9.37 18.41
N ASN A 150 -14.80 -9.12 18.64
CA ASN A 150 -15.28 -8.60 19.92
C ASN A 150 -15.07 -9.58 21.08
N ALA A 151 -15.25 -10.88 20.85
CA ALA A 151 -14.96 -11.89 21.85
C ALA A 151 -13.45 -11.98 22.15
N GLY A 152 -12.59 -11.89 21.13
CA GLY A 152 -11.13 -11.90 21.30
C GLY A 152 -10.60 -10.67 22.03
N LEU A 153 -11.22 -9.51 21.80
CA LEU A 153 -10.96 -8.28 22.56
C LEU A 153 -11.36 -8.43 24.03
N ALA A 154 -12.50 -9.09 24.30
CA ALA A 154 -13.05 -9.27 25.64
C ALA A 154 -12.38 -10.39 26.46
N ASP A 155 -11.66 -11.34 25.83
CA ASP A 155 -11.00 -12.47 26.51
C ASP A 155 -9.78 -12.05 27.37
N ARG A 156 -9.47 -10.75 27.44
CA ARG A 156 -8.27 -10.21 28.10
C ARG A 156 -8.62 -9.53 29.42
N PHE A 157 -7.73 -9.64 30.41
CA PHE A 157 -7.90 -8.95 31.70
C PHE A 157 -7.68 -7.44 31.59
N GLN A 158 -6.77 -7.01 30.71
CA GLN A 158 -6.54 -5.61 30.35
C GLN A 158 -6.56 -5.45 28.83
N PRO A 159 -6.99 -4.28 28.31
CA PRO A 159 -6.82 -3.93 26.91
C PRO A 159 -5.36 -4.08 26.44
N PRO A 160 -5.11 -4.15 25.12
CA PRO A 160 -3.75 -4.03 24.58
C PRO A 160 -3.03 -2.81 25.20
N PHE A 161 -1.73 -2.96 25.48
CA PHE A 161 -0.98 -1.98 26.28
C PHE A 161 -0.97 -0.57 25.66
N GLU A 162 -1.14 -0.48 24.34
CA GLU A 162 -1.25 0.77 23.60
C GLU A 162 -2.40 1.64 24.14
N TYR A 163 -3.51 1.03 24.55
CA TYR A 163 -4.65 1.73 25.16
C TYR A 163 -4.35 2.26 26.57
N LEU A 164 -3.44 1.61 27.32
CA LEU A 164 -2.96 2.13 28.60
C LEU A 164 -2.13 3.40 28.39
N LEU A 165 -1.33 3.45 27.31
CA LEU A 165 -0.55 4.62 26.93
C LEU A 165 -1.44 5.75 26.40
N LEU A 166 -2.42 5.41 25.56
CA LEU A 166 -3.42 6.34 25.05
C LEU A 166 -4.41 6.81 26.12
N ARG A 167 -4.50 6.14 27.27
CA ARG A 167 -5.52 6.41 28.31
C ARG A 167 -6.93 6.40 27.73
N ASP A 168 -7.19 5.42 26.88
CA ASP A 168 -8.44 5.25 26.17
C ASP A 168 -8.91 3.80 26.27
N THR A 169 -10.16 3.55 25.89
CA THR A 169 -10.75 2.21 25.85
C THR A 169 -11.05 1.80 24.41
N PRO A 170 -10.75 0.55 24.03
CA PRO A 170 -11.02 0.08 22.68
C PRO A 170 -12.52 0.08 22.39
N LYS A 171 -12.94 0.71 21.28
CA LYS A 171 -14.32 0.66 20.81
C LYS A 171 -14.60 -0.73 20.20
N PRO A 172 -15.77 -1.35 20.43
CA PRO A 172 -16.13 -2.62 19.79
C PRO A 172 -16.01 -2.56 18.27
N TRP A 173 -15.66 -3.69 17.66
CA TRP A 173 -15.62 -3.87 16.23
C TRP A 173 -17.04 -3.97 15.66
N GLN A 174 -17.35 -3.12 14.69
CA GLN A 174 -18.60 -3.18 13.94
C GLN A 174 -18.39 -3.94 12.62
N PRO A 175 -19.41 -4.62 12.08
CA PRO A 175 -19.31 -5.30 10.81
C PRO A 175 -18.72 -4.46 9.67
N GLU A 176 -19.09 -3.17 9.56
CA GLU A 176 -18.56 -2.27 8.53
C GLU A 176 -17.06 -1.96 8.68
N ASP A 177 -16.49 -2.11 9.89
CA ASP A 177 -15.06 -1.90 10.11
C ASP A 177 -14.21 -2.91 9.34
N THR A 178 -14.78 -4.09 9.04
CA THR A 178 -14.17 -5.10 8.15
C THR A 178 -13.90 -4.52 6.77
N LEU A 179 -14.86 -3.77 6.22
CA LEU A 179 -14.73 -3.13 4.90
C LEU A 179 -13.81 -1.91 4.98
N LEU A 180 -13.80 -1.17 6.10
CA LEU A 180 -12.85 -0.08 6.33
C LEU A 180 -11.39 -0.53 6.26
N THR A 181 -11.08 -1.77 6.68
CA THR A 181 -9.71 -2.29 6.51
C THR A 181 -9.32 -2.51 5.05
N VAL A 182 -10.28 -2.81 4.18
CA VAL A 182 -10.05 -2.88 2.72
C VAL A 182 -9.94 -1.48 2.13
N TYR A 183 -10.73 -0.50 2.60
CA TYR A 183 -10.56 0.90 2.21
C TYR A 183 -9.21 1.49 2.65
N ALA A 184 -8.65 1.04 3.77
CA ALA A 184 -7.28 1.38 4.14
C ALA A 184 -6.27 0.88 3.09
N MET A 185 -6.52 -0.26 2.45
CA MET A 185 -5.68 -0.76 1.35
C MET A 185 -5.86 0.07 0.07
N TYR A 186 -7.07 0.58 -0.21
CA TYR A 186 -7.26 1.56 -1.29
C TYR A 186 -6.42 2.82 -1.06
N LEU A 187 -6.43 3.36 0.15
CA LEU A 187 -5.60 4.50 0.52
C LEU A 187 -4.10 4.18 0.37
N ASP A 188 -3.63 3.04 0.87
CA ASP A 188 -2.21 2.65 0.77
C ASP A 188 -1.75 2.47 -0.69
N LEU A 189 -2.57 1.82 -1.53
CA LEU A 189 -2.15 1.38 -2.86
C LEU A 189 -2.46 2.39 -3.98
N GLN A 190 -3.43 3.29 -3.77
CA GLN A 190 -3.96 4.15 -4.83
C GLN A 190 -4.12 5.62 -4.44
N SER A 191 -3.94 6.01 -3.16
CA SER A 191 -4.17 7.41 -2.75
C SER A 191 -3.27 8.40 -3.47
N ALA A 192 -2.09 7.98 -3.94
CA ALA A 192 -1.13 8.82 -4.66
C ALA A 192 -1.50 9.09 -6.13
N GLN A 193 -2.51 8.40 -6.69
CA GLN A 193 -2.85 8.49 -8.12
C GLN A 193 -3.36 9.89 -8.52
N TRP A 194 -4.19 10.51 -7.69
CA TRP A 194 -4.71 11.84 -8.03
C TRP A 194 -3.63 12.93 -7.89
N GLN A 195 -2.71 12.83 -6.92
CA GLN A 195 -1.57 13.75 -6.82
C GLN A 195 -0.63 13.58 -8.01
N ARG A 196 -0.47 12.35 -8.52
CA ARG A 196 0.26 12.06 -9.75
C ARG A 196 -0.35 12.78 -10.94
N GLU A 197 -1.65 12.61 -11.15
CA GLU A 197 -2.36 13.27 -12.25
C GLU A 197 -2.33 14.81 -12.10
N SER A 198 -2.48 15.32 -10.87
CA SER A 198 -2.32 16.74 -10.55
C SER A 198 -0.93 17.27 -10.95
N ALA A 199 0.12 16.56 -10.56
CA ALA A 199 1.50 16.94 -10.86
C ALA A 199 1.78 16.85 -12.37
N ARG A 200 1.25 15.85 -13.07
CA ARG A 200 1.31 15.77 -14.55
C ARG A 200 0.60 16.95 -15.19
N GLY A 201 -0.61 17.28 -14.75
CA GLY A 201 -1.37 18.44 -15.23
C GLY A 201 -0.57 19.73 -15.12
N LEU A 202 -0.01 20.02 -13.93
CA LEU A 202 0.84 21.18 -13.73
C LEU A 202 2.10 21.16 -14.62
N LEU A 203 2.76 20.00 -14.74
CA LEU A 203 3.96 19.84 -15.55
C LEU A 203 3.70 20.13 -17.03
N HIS A 204 2.62 19.58 -17.59
CA HIS A 204 2.22 19.82 -18.98
C HIS A 204 1.69 21.24 -19.20
N ASP A 205 1.11 21.87 -18.17
CA ASP A 205 0.66 23.27 -18.23
C ASP A 205 1.82 24.28 -18.17
N ARG A 206 2.94 23.95 -17.52
CA ARG A 206 4.05 24.89 -17.26
C ARG A 206 5.27 24.68 -18.13
N LEU A 207 5.48 23.49 -18.69
CA LEU A 207 6.67 23.18 -19.48
C LEU A 207 6.37 23.11 -20.98
N PRO A 208 7.36 23.40 -21.84
CA PRO A 208 7.24 23.14 -23.27
C PRO A 208 6.89 21.66 -23.54
N PRO A 209 6.02 21.34 -24.53
CA PRO A 209 5.53 19.98 -24.75
C PRO A 209 6.62 18.92 -24.89
N ALA A 210 7.73 19.23 -25.57
CA ALA A 210 8.84 18.30 -25.72
C ALA A 210 9.60 18.04 -24.40
N LEU A 211 9.71 19.03 -23.51
CA LEU A 211 10.29 18.85 -22.18
C LEU A 211 9.33 18.09 -21.27
N ALA A 212 8.03 18.41 -21.33
CA ALA A 212 7.00 17.71 -20.57
C ALA A 212 6.98 16.21 -20.92
N ALA A 213 6.94 15.86 -22.21
CA ALA A 213 6.98 14.47 -22.68
C ALA A 213 8.28 13.75 -22.29
N PHE A 214 9.42 14.44 -22.27
CA PHE A 214 10.68 13.86 -21.81
C PHE A 214 10.66 13.54 -20.30
N LEU A 215 10.05 14.41 -19.51
CA LEU A 215 9.95 14.27 -18.07
C LEU A 215 8.82 13.33 -17.62
N ASP A 216 7.77 13.17 -18.41
CA ASP A 216 6.64 12.24 -18.19
C ASP A 216 6.50 11.25 -19.37
N PRO A 217 7.47 10.35 -19.59
CA PRO A 217 7.44 9.41 -20.69
C PRO A 217 6.58 8.21 -20.36
N VAL A 218 5.86 7.70 -21.36
CA VAL A 218 5.07 6.45 -21.26
C VAL A 218 5.96 5.21 -21.04
N GLY A 219 7.22 5.27 -21.49
CA GLY A 219 8.17 4.18 -21.34
C GLY A 219 9.61 4.64 -21.19
N THR A 220 10.49 3.74 -20.77
CA THR A 220 11.91 4.04 -20.57
C THR A 220 12.79 2.92 -21.11
N ALA A 221 14.11 3.15 -21.14
CA ALA A 221 15.08 2.10 -21.47
C ALA A 221 15.05 0.88 -20.51
N TRP A 222 14.33 0.96 -19.40
CA TRP A 222 14.12 -0.12 -18.42
C TRP A 222 12.77 -0.81 -18.56
N ASP A 223 11.90 -0.29 -19.42
CA ASP A 223 10.58 -0.87 -19.67
C ASP A 223 10.71 -2.34 -20.07
N THR A 224 9.92 -3.18 -19.40
CA THR A 224 10.05 -4.64 -19.45
C THR A 224 8.65 -5.26 -19.31
N PRO A 225 7.79 -5.10 -20.33
CA PRO A 225 6.44 -5.60 -20.25
C PRO A 225 6.37 -7.12 -20.35
N LEU A 226 5.26 -7.67 -19.85
CA LEU A 226 4.92 -9.08 -20.01
C LEU A 226 4.42 -9.36 -21.44
N GLN A 227 3.60 -8.46 -21.97
CA GLN A 227 3.02 -8.48 -23.31
C GLN A 227 3.55 -7.33 -24.18
N GLY A 228 3.71 -7.58 -25.47
CA GLY A 228 4.15 -6.56 -26.43
C GLY A 228 5.63 -6.19 -26.32
N LYS A 229 5.98 -5.05 -26.91
CA LYS A 229 7.37 -4.55 -26.95
C LYS A 229 7.60 -3.48 -25.87
N PRO A 230 8.84 -3.35 -25.35
CA PRO A 230 9.23 -2.19 -24.56
C PRO A 230 8.99 -0.89 -25.34
N PHE A 231 8.44 0.11 -24.68
CA PHE A 231 8.31 1.45 -25.22
C PHE A 231 9.64 2.20 -25.15
N ALA A 232 9.92 2.99 -26.17
CA ALA A 232 11.13 3.78 -26.23
C ALA A 232 11.05 5.00 -25.30
N ALA A 233 12.18 5.37 -24.71
CA ALA A 233 12.30 6.66 -24.03
C ALA A 233 12.32 7.78 -25.09
N PRO A 234 11.59 8.89 -24.89
CA PRO A 234 11.77 10.09 -25.71
C PRO A 234 13.19 10.64 -25.55
N PRO A 235 13.78 11.22 -26.62
CA PRO A 235 15.10 11.83 -26.54
C PRO A 235 15.05 13.08 -25.64
N PRO A 236 16.17 13.46 -25.00
CA PRO A 236 16.25 14.74 -24.31
C PRO A 236 16.00 15.89 -25.30
N PRO A 237 15.24 16.93 -24.91
CA PRO A 237 14.97 18.07 -25.77
C PRO A 237 16.27 18.85 -26.08
N GLY A 238 16.30 19.50 -27.24
CA GLY A 238 17.44 20.34 -27.63
C GLY A 238 17.53 21.64 -26.83
N LEU A 239 18.69 22.30 -26.90
CA LEU A 239 18.98 23.53 -26.14
C LEU A 239 18.08 24.71 -26.54
N GLU A 240 17.53 24.67 -27.75
CA GLU A 240 16.54 25.60 -28.28
C GLU A 240 15.17 25.48 -27.61
N VAL A 241 14.82 24.29 -27.10
CA VAL A 241 13.56 24.04 -26.37
C VAL A 241 13.72 24.42 -24.90
N PHE A 242 14.83 24.04 -24.28
CA PHE A 242 15.11 24.37 -22.89
C PHE A 242 16.61 24.43 -22.61
N SER A 243 17.06 25.48 -21.92
CA SER A 243 18.48 25.64 -21.54
C SER A 243 18.63 25.91 -20.05
N THR A 244 19.27 24.98 -19.35
CA THR A 244 19.60 25.10 -17.92
C THR A 244 20.63 26.19 -17.62
N GLN A 245 21.34 26.71 -18.63
CA GLN A 245 22.28 27.83 -18.46
C GLN A 245 21.59 29.18 -18.28
N ARG A 246 20.30 29.28 -18.65
CA ARG A 246 19.49 30.49 -18.53
C ARG A 246 18.53 30.46 -17.34
N SER A 247 18.40 29.31 -16.68
CA SER A 247 17.55 29.14 -15.50
C SER A 247 18.27 29.60 -14.24
N PRO A 248 17.58 30.30 -13.31
CA PRO A 248 18.19 30.65 -12.03
C PRO A 248 18.65 29.39 -11.30
N VAL A 249 19.82 29.47 -10.67
CA VAL A 249 20.27 28.45 -9.72
C VAL A 249 19.36 28.56 -8.50
N PHE A 250 18.35 27.71 -8.42
CA PHE A 250 17.59 27.58 -7.18
C PHE A 250 18.57 27.10 -6.11
N PRO A 251 18.67 27.78 -4.96
CA PRO A 251 19.36 27.19 -3.83
C PRO A 251 18.73 25.82 -3.62
N THR A 252 19.55 24.77 -3.64
CA THR A 252 19.18 23.48 -3.07
C THR A 252 18.99 23.72 -1.58
N SER A 253 17.84 24.27 -1.21
CA SER A 253 17.26 23.93 0.06
C SER A 253 17.09 22.44 -0.03
N VAL A 254 17.90 21.70 0.73
CA VAL A 254 17.41 20.46 1.28
C VAL A 254 16.22 20.95 2.10
N THR A 255 15.04 20.97 1.50
CA THR A 255 13.83 20.98 2.28
C THR A 255 13.91 19.65 2.99
N THR A 256 14.52 19.65 4.18
CA THR A 256 14.00 18.83 5.26
C THR A 256 12.55 19.26 5.31
N VAL A 257 11.71 18.56 4.55
CA VAL A 257 10.29 18.49 4.85
C VAL A 257 10.33 18.10 6.31
N SER A 258 9.95 19.06 7.17
CA SER A 258 9.81 18.76 8.59
C SER A 258 9.01 17.48 8.61
N PRO A 259 9.47 16.39 9.25
CA PRO A 259 8.66 15.19 9.31
C PRO A 259 7.33 15.69 9.84
N ALA A 260 6.29 15.63 9.02
CA ALA A 260 4.97 15.69 9.57
C ALA A 260 4.98 14.59 10.63
N PHE A 261 4.27 14.81 11.75
CA PHE A 261 3.94 13.69 12.61
C PHE A 261 3.06 12.78 11.76
N ASP A 262 3.72 11.91 11.01
CA ASP A 262 3.11 11.04 10.04
C ASP A 262 2.58 9.89 10.86
N PHE A 263 1.29 9.99 11.21
CA PHE A 263 0.46 8.86 11.65
C PHE A 263 0.21 7.85 10.52
N ALA A 264 1.07 7.90 9.50
CA ALA A 264 1.13 6.96 8.42
C ALA A 264 1.49 5.59 9.00
N LEU A 265 0.44 4.82 9.31
CA LEU A 265 0.44 3.36 9.29
C LEU A 265 1.18 2.79 8.06
N PHE A 266 1.24 3.61 7.01
CA PHE A 266 1.72 3.36 5.66
C PHE A 266 2.55 4.57 5.20
N ALA A 267 3.81 4.35 4.82
CA ALA A 267 4.80 5.41 4.65
C ALA A 267 4.38 6.57 3.74
N THR A 268 4.62 7.79 4.21
CA THR A 268 4.62 9.03 3.41
C THR A 268 6.03 9.32 2.90
N GLU A 269 6.09 9.84 1.67
CA GLU A 269 7.22 9.86 0.71
C GLU A 269 8.51 10.61 1.10
N THR A 270 8.84 10.84 2.37
CA THR A 270 9.99 11.72 2.67
C THR A 270 11.36 11.05 2.72
N ASP A 271 11.47 9.72 2.80
CA ASP A 271 12.74 8.97 2.62
C ASP A 271 12.57 7.43 2.53
N ALA A 272 11.34 6.93 2.30
CA ALA A 272 11.05 5.49 2.33
C ALA A 272 11.68 4.74 1.13
N PRO A 273 12.22 3.51 1.34
CA PRO A 273 12.62 2.66 0.22
C PRO A 273 11.41 2.45 -0.72
N PRO A 274 11.62 2.34 -2.04
CA PRO A 274 10.52 2.19 -2.98
C PRO A 274 9.69 0.97 -2.59
N LEU A 275 8.42 1.23 -2.26
CA LEU A 275 7.41 0.19 -2.07
C LEU A 275 7.17 -0.53 -3.40
N GLY A 276 6.76 -1.78 -3.33
CA GLY A 276 6.58 -2.61 -4.52
C GLY A 276 6.18 -4.02 -4.16
N SER A 277 6.21 -4.93 -5.12
CA SER A 277 5.97 -6.35 -4.89
C SER A 277 6.55 -7.14 -6.05
N ASN A 278 7.02 -8.37 -5.84
CA ASN A 278 7.38 -9.29 -6.91
C ASN A 278 6.37 -10.45 -6.98
N ASN A 279 6.09 -10.89 -8.20
CA ASN A 279 5.59 -12.22 -8.50
C ASN A 279 6.39 -12.84 -9.64
N TRP A 280 6.54 -14.16 -9.61
CA TRP A 280 6.82 -14.93 -10.81
C TRP A 280 6.24 -16.34 -10.71
N ALA A 281 5.94 -16.93 -11.87
CA ALA A 281 5.57 -18.32 -11.98
C ALA A 281 6.19 -19.00 -13.18
N VAL A 282 6.35 -20.31 -13.08
CA VAL A 282 6.75 -21.18 -14.18
C VAL A 282 5.79 -22.36 -14.29
N ALA A 283 5.46 -22.71 -15.54
CA ALA A 283 4.55 -23.80 -15.86
C ALA A 283 5.19 -25.16 -15.54
N GLY A 284 4.34 -26.17 -15.36
CA GLY A 284 4.73 -27.54 -15.01
C GLY A 284 5.74 -28.21 -15.95
N VAL A 285 5.74 -27.81 -17.23
CA VAL A 285 6.74 -28.27 -18.22
C VAL A 285 8.18 -27.88 -17.86
N LEU A 286 8.36 -26.88 -16.99
CA LEU A 286 9.66 -26.41 -16.50
C LEU A 286 10.01 -26.95 -15.11
N THR A 287 9.18 -27.79 -14.51
CA THR A 287 9.38 -28.38 -13.17
C THR A 287 9.57 -29.89 -13.27
N GLU A 288 10.10 -30.53 -12.22
CA GLU A 288 10.33 -31.98 -12.23
C GLU A 288 9.05 -32.78 -11.97
N HIS A 289 8.18 -32.27 -11.10
CA HIS A 289 6.95 -32.93 -10.67
C HIS A 289 5.72 -32.59 -11.54
N GLY A 290 5.87 -31.70 -12.54
CA GLY A 290 4.80 -31.35 -13.48
C GLY A 290 3.78 -30.32 -12.97
N GLY A 291 3.81 -29.96 -11.70
CA GLY A 291 3.00 -28.86 -11.14
C GLY A 291 3.66 -27.50 -11.35
N ALA A 292 2.89 -26.43 -11.42
CA ALA A 292 3.42 -25.08 -11.59
C ALA A 292 4.00 -24.55 -10.26
N LEU A 293 4.99 -23.65 -10.35
CA LEU A 293 5.57 -22.97 -9.19
C LEU A 293 5.23 -21.48 -9.24
N LEU A 294 4.90 -20.91 -8.08
CA LEU A 294 4.64 -19.48 -7.90
C LEU A 294 5.40 -18.95 -6.68
N ALA A 295 6.04 -17.79 -6.83
CA ALA A 295 6.54 -16.99 -5.72
C ALA A 295 5.81 -15.65 -5.66
N ASN A 296 5.46 -15.23 -4.45
CA ASN A 296 4.89 -13.93 -4.15
C ASN A 296 5.64 -13.24 -3.01
N ASP A 297 5.91 -11.95 -3.20
CA ASP A 297 6.76 -11.15 -2.31
C ASP A 297 6.26 -9.69 -2.28
N MET A 298 5.33 -9.40 -1.38
CA MET A 298 4.69 -8.07 -1.25
C MET A 298 5.52 -7.13 -0.37
N HIS A 299 6.10 -6.07 -0.95
CA HIS A 299 6.93 -5.07 -0.25
C HIS A 299 6.09 -3.89 0.24
N LEU A 300 5.63 -4.01 1.49
CA LEU A 300 4.99 -2.94 2.23
C LEU A 300 5.95 -2.37 3.29
N PRO A 301 5.69 -1.18 3.86
CA PRO A 301 6.56 -0.59 4.86
C PRO A 301 6.88 -1.55 6.01
N LEU A 302 8.17 -1.65 6.39
CA LEU A 302 8.59 -2.47 7.52
C LEU A 302 8.06 -1.87 8.83
N ARG A 303 7.23 -2.64 9.53
CA ARG A 303 6.63 -2.24 10.81
C ARG A 303 6.46 -3.43 11.75
N MET A 304 6.32 -3.14 13.03
CA MET A 304 6.02 -4.15 14.06
C MET A 304 4.70 -3.78 14.75
N PRO A 305 3.66 -4.62 14.67
CA PRO A 305 3.60 -5.87 13.89
C PRO A 305 3.46 -5.60 12.38
N ASN A 306 4.03 -6.47 11.54
CA ASN A 306 3.90 -6.38 10.09
C ASN A 306 2.42 -6.52 9.66
N ILE A 307 2.06 -6.08 8.46
CA ILE A 307 0.65 -6.03 8.03
C ILE A 307 0.00 -7.42 7.91
N TRP A 308 0.75 -8.41 7.47
CA TRP A 308 0.21 -9.73 7.17
C TRP A 308 0.16 -10.62 8.40
N TYR A 309 -0.85 -11.49 8.44
CA TYR A 309 -1.03 -12.48 9.49
C TYR A 309 -1.04 -13.87 8.87
N ARG A 310 -0.05 -14.69 9.20
CA ARG A 310 0.05 -16.04 8.64
C ARG A 310 -0.97 -16.94 9.32
N ALA A 311 -1.70 -17.74 8.55
CA ALA A 311 -2.65 -18.69 9.09
C ALA A 311 -2.81 -19.90 8.15
N THR A 312 -3.36 -20.98 8.70
CA THR A 312 -3.93 -22.08 7.92
C THR A 312 -5.38 -22.31 8.33
N PHE A 313 -6.28 -22.39 7.36
CA PHE A 313 -7.70 -22.70 7.54
C PHE A 313 -7.97 -24.12 7.08
N ILE A 314 -8.62 -24.91 7.93
CA ILE A 314 -9.03 -26.27 7.62
C ILE A 314 -10.51 -26.40 7.96
N TYR A 315 -11.33 -26.68 6.95
CA TYR A 315 -12.78 -26.87 7.10
C TYR A 315 -13.37 -27.69 5.96
N ALA A 316 -14.53 -28.29 6.21
CA ALA A 316 -15.28 -28.99 5.18
C ALA A 316 -16.23 -28.05 4.43
N ASP A 317 -16.41 -28.30 3.13
CA ASP A 317 -17.48 -27.69 2.35
C ASP A 317 -18.82 -28.42 2.54
N GLU A 318 -19.83 -27.99 1.80
CA GLU A 318 -21.20 -28.51 1.88
C GLU A 318 -21.32 -29.99 1.46
N THR A 319 -20.33 -30.52 0.74
CA THR A 319 -20.25 -31.93 0.33
C THR A 319 -19.48 -32.80 1.34
N GLY A 320 -18.87 -32.19 2.35
CA GLY A 320 -18.01 -32.86 3.32
C GLY A 320 -16.55 -32.98 2.88
N ARG A 321 -16.15 -32.38 1.75
CA ARG A 321 -14.75 -32.33 1.33
C ARG A 321 -14.00 -31.32 2.19
N GLU A 322 -12.89 -31.76 2.78
CA GLU A 322 -12.02 -30.90 3.58
C GLU A 322 -11.09 -30.08 2.68
N TRP A 323 -11.00 -28.78 2.96
CA TRP A 323 -10.11 -27.83 2.30
C TRP A 323 -9.01 -27.39 3.27
N HIS A 324 -7.79 -27.28 2.75
CA HIS A 324 -6.61 -26.84 3.51
C HIS A 324 -6.04 -25.60 2.85
N ILE A 325 -6.23 -24.42 3.45
CA ILE A 325 -5.79 -23.16 2.87
C ILE A 325 -4.71 -22.55 3.75
N SER A 326 -3.52 -22.36 3.20
CA SER A 326 -2.37 -21.78 3.92
C SER A 326 -1.87 -20.53 3.22
N GLY A 327 -1.54 -19.50 4.00
CA GLY A 327 -1.06 -18.25 3.45
C GLY A 327 -1.05 -17.11 4.45
N VAL A 328 -1.44 -15.92 4.00
CA VAL A 328 -1.59 -14.72 4.82
C VAL A 328 -2.97 -14.08 4.70
N THR A 329 -3.48 -13.60 5.84
CA THR A 329 -4.69 -12.81 5.98
C THR A 329 -4.33 -11.34 6.27
N LEU A 330 -5.30 -10.45 6.06
CA LEU A 330 -5.26 -9.07 6.55
C LEU A 330 -6.01 -9.00 7.90
N PRO A 331 -5.35 -8.68 9.03
CA PRO A 331 -6.05 -8.41 10.29
C PRO A 331 -7.09 -7.30 10.10
N GLY A 332 -8.36 -7.66 10.27
CA GLY A 332 -9.48 -6.79 9.89
C GLY A 332 -10.48 -7.45 8.94
N ALA A 333 -10.04 -8.44 8.16
CA ALA A 333 -10.87 -9.14 7.18
C ALA A 333 -10.76 -10.68 7.32
N PRO A 334 -11.80 -11.44 6.95
CA PRO A 334 -11.82 -12.90 7.13
C PRO A 334 -11.10 -13.68 6.02
N ALA A 335 -10.62 -13.03 4.96
CA ALA A 335 -10.13 -13.71 3.76
C ALA A 335 -8.65 -14.14 3.84
N MET A 336 -8.34 -15.29 3.24
CA MET A 336 -6.96 -15.61 2.84
C MET A 336 -6.57 -14.73 1.64
N VAL A 337 -5.74 -13.72 1.88
CA VAL A 337 -5.37 -12.73 0.85
C VAL A 337 -4.44 -13.36 -0.17
N VAL A 338 -3.33 -13.96 0.27
CA VAL A 338 -2.38 -14.69 -0.58
C VAL A 338 -2.20 -16.06 0.00
N GLY A 339 -2.13 -17.10 -0.83
CA GLY A 339 -1.92 -18.44 -0.33
C GLY A 339 -2.05 -19.53 -1.39
N SER A 340 -2.26 -20.74 -0.89
CA SER A 340 -2.59 -21.90 -1.68
C SER A 340 -3.60 -22.76 -0.93
N ASN A 341 -4.45 -23.46 -1.68
CA ASN A 341 -5.35 -24.48 -1.16
C ASN A 341 -4.93 -25.91 -1.54
N GLY A 342 -3.69 -26.08 -2.02
CA GLY A 342 -3.16 -27.36 -2.52
C GLY A 342 -3.51 -27.67 -3.98
N HIS A 343 -4.48 -26.99 -4.57
CA HIS A 343 -4.85 -27.12 -5.98
C HIS A 343 -4.37 -25.94 -6.81
N ILE A 344 -4.60 -24.73 -6.29
CA ILE A 344 -4.07 -23.49 -6.86
C ILE A 344 -3.21 -22.76 -5.81
N ALA A 345 -2.29 -21.94 -6.30
CA ALA A 345 -1.59 -20.91 -5.55
C ALA A 345 -1.85 -19.55 -6.22
N TRP A 346 -2.02 -18.50 -5.41
CA TRP A 346 -2.28 -17.16 -5.90
C TRP A 346 -1.46 -16.12 -5.15
N GLY A 347 -1.00 -15.11 -5.87
CA GLY A 347 -0.20 -14.01 -5.31
C GLY A 347 -0.48 -12.69 -6.00
N TYR A 348 -0.21 -11.59 -5.31
CA TYR A 348 -0.48 -10.24 -5.80
C TYR A 348 0.76 -9.35 -5.90
N THR A 349 0.75 -8.48 -6.90
CA THR A 349 1.57 -7.27 -6.90
C THR A 349 0.70 -6.07 -7.26
N ASN A 350 1.05 -4.87 -6.78
CA ASN A 350 0.35 -3.66 -7.21
C ASN A 350 0.33 -3.56 -8.73
N SER A 351 -0.86 -3.29 -9.28
CA SER A 351 -1.09 -3.22 -10.72
C SER A 351 -0.45 -1.99 -11.35
N GLU A 352 -0.37 -0.89 -10.58
CA GLU A 352 0.02 0.45 -11.03
C GLU A 352 -0.77 0.95 -12.25
N GLY A 353 -1.94 0.36 -12.51
CA GLY A 353 -2.92 0.91 -13.44
C GLY A 353 -3.60 2.14 -12.83
N ASP A 354 -4.28 2.89 -13.68
CA ASP A 354 -5.00 4.09 -13.32
C ASP A 354 -6.44 3.75 -12.94
N TRP A 355 -6.78 3.99 -11.67
CA TRP A 355 -8.08 3.68 -11.07
C TRP A 355 -8.82 4.93 -10.59
N ALA A 356 -8.26 6.12 -10.82
CA ALA A 356 -8.83 7.37 -10.34
C ALA A 356 -8.51 8.54 -11.29
N ASP A 357 -9.50 9.39 -11.58
CA ASP A 357 -9.34 10.54 -12.46
C ASP A 357 -9.72 11.85 -11.74
N LEU A 358 -8.94 12.91 -11.96
CA LEU A 358 -9.25 14.27 -11.54
C LEU A 358 -10.10 15.00 -12.58
N VAL A 359 -11.34 15.25 -12.20
CA VAL A 359 -12.28 16.00 -13.02
C VAL A 359 -12.17 17.49 -12.70
N LEU A 360 -11.81 18.29 -13.71
CA LEU A 360 -11.85 19.75 -13.62
C LEU A 360 -13.31 20.22 -13.64
N LEU A 361 -13.73 20.92 -12.60
CA LEU A 361 -15.09 21.45 -12.50
C LEU A 361 -15.18 22.81 -13.19
N GLU A 362 -16.13 22.94 -14.11
CA GLU A 362 -16.53 24.22 -14.68
C GLU A 362 -17.61 24.85 -13.79
N PRO A 363 -17.48 26.15 -13.45
CA PRO A 363 -18.43 26.82 -12.56
C PRO A 363 -19.83 26.90 -13.18
N GLY A 364 -20.85 26.73 -12.35
CA GLY A 364 -22.24 26.94 -12.70
C GLY A 364 -22.61 28.42 -12.83
N ASP A 365 -23.92 28.70 -12.80
CA ASP A 365 -24.45 30.07 -12.79
C ASP A 365 -24.20 30.79 -11.45
N ASP A 366 -23.90 30.04 -10.39
CA ASP A 366 -23.55 30.50 -9.04
C ASP A 366 -22.48 29.58 -8.39
N ASP A 367 -22.06 29.90 -7.15
CA ASP A 367 -21.02 29.18 -6.41
C ASP A 367 -21.45 27.79 -5.89
N ASP A 368 -22.75 27.51 -5.90
CA ASP A 368 -23.36 26.26 -5.42
C ASP A 368 -23.63 25.27 -6.55
N HIS A 369 -23.35 25.64 -7.80
CA HIS A 369 -23.54 24.80 -8.98
C HIS A 369 -22.25 24.57 -9.77
N TYR A 370 -22.19 23.45 -10.48
CA TYR A 370 -21.15 23.11 -11.44
C TYR A 370 -21.78 22.60 -12.75
N GLN A 371 -21.07 22.77 -13.86
CA GLN A 371 -21.57 22.32 -15.16
C GLN A 371 -21.45 20.80 -15.32
N THR A 372 -22.50 20.19 -15.89
CA THR A 372 -22.51 18.79 -16.30
C THR A 372 -23.00 18.67 -17.74
N PRO A 373 -22.86 17.49 -18.39
CA PRO A 373 -23.39 17.27 -19.73
C PRO A 373 -24.91 17.51 -19.86
N ASN A 374 -25.64 17.46 -18.75
CA ASN A 374 -27.09 17.68 -18.68
C ASN A 374 -27.47 19.10 -18.21
N GLY A 375 -26.50 20.02 -18.14
CA GLY A 375 -26.66 21.38 -17.60
C GLY A 375 -26.10 21.55 -16.18
N PRO A 376 -26.21 22.75 -15.58
CA PRO A 376 -25.77 23.01 -14.22
C PRO A 376 -26.45 22.07 -13.20
N GLN A 377 -25.67 21.54 -12.26
CA GLN A 377 -26.15 20.73 -11.13
C GLN A 377 -25.65 21.31 -9.81
N PRO A 378 -26.45 21.26 -8.72
CA PRO A 378 -25.99 21.70 -7.42
C PRO A 378 -24.97 20.72 -6.84
N PHE A 379 -24.06 21.21 -5.99
CA PHE A 379 -23.28 20.35 -5.12
C PHE A 379 -24.18 19.68 -4.08
N GLU A 380 -23.91 18.41 -3.75
CA GLU A 380 -24.38 17.83 -2.50
C GLU A 380 -23.42 18.25 -1.38
N THR A 381 -23.95 18.84 -0.31
CA THR A 381 -23.13 19.29 0.83
C THR A 381 -23.40 18.43 2.04
N MET A 382 -22.34 17.97 2.68
CA MET A 382 -22.42 17.15 3.89
C MET A 382 -21.48 17.69 4.95
N GLU A 383 -21.97 17.74 6.18
CA GLU A 383 -21.18 18.08 7.35
C GLU A 383 -20.70 16.81 8.04
N GLU A 384 -19.38 16.66 8.16
CA GLU A 384 -18.74 15.59 8.91
C GLU A 384 -18.08 16.15 10.16
N ILE A 385 -18.29 15.51 11.31
CA ILE A 385 -17.67 15.92 12.57
C ILE A 385 -16.39 15.11 12.78
N LEU A 386 -15.26 15.80 12.95
CA LEU A 386 -13.98 15.25 13.36
C LEU A 386 -13.82 15.50 14.86
N VAL A 387 -13.89 14.44 15.65
CA VAL A 387 -13.67 14.52 17.09
C VAL A 387 -12.17 14.63 17.36
N VAL A 388 -11.77 15.63 18.16
CA VAL A 388 -10.35 15.96 18.35
C VAL A 388 -9.95 15.83 19.81
N ARG A 389 -8.92 15.04 20.09
CA ARG A 389 -8.39 14.95 21.45
C ARG A 389 -7.78 16.27 21.91
N ASP A 390 -8.13 16.67 23.12
CA ASP A 390 -7.61 17.87 23.79
C ASP A 390 -7.86 19.19 23.01
N ALA A 391 -8.84 19.19 22.11
CA ALA A 391 -9.27 20.37 21.34
C ALA A 391 -10.78 20.28 21.03
N PRO A 392 -11.45 21.37 20.61
CA PRO A 392 -12.82 21.31 20.12
C PRO A 392 -12.93 20.42 18.88
N ASP A 393 -14.09 19.77 18.73
CA ASP A 393 -14.46 19.07 17.50
C ASP A 393 -14.43 20.03 16.31
N GLU A 394 -14.06 19.52 15.14
CA GLU A 394 -14.07 20.27 13.89
C GLU A 394 -15.19 19.78 12.98
N THR A 395 -15.99 20.72 12.48
CA THR A 395 -16.95 20.45 11.40
C THR A 395 -16.25 20.62 10.05
N LEU A 396 -16.18 19.55 9.28
CA LEU A 396 -15.68 19.54 7.91
C LEU A 396 -16.87 19.54 6.95
N GLU A 397 -16.98 20.58 6.13
CA GLU A 397 -17.90 20.61 4.99
C GLU A 397 -17.29 19.85 3.81
N ILE A 398 -18.01 18.85 3.30
CA ILE A 398 -17.64 18.10 2.10
C ILE A 398 -18.66 18.41 1.01
N ARG A 399 -18.17 18.84 -0.15
CA ARG A 399 -18.98 18.96 -1.37
C ARG A 399 -18.78 17.74 -2.25
N GLU A 400 -19.87 17.14 -2.67
CA GLU A 400 -19.91 15.97 -3.55
C GLU A 400 -20.59 16.35 -4.88
N THR A 401 -20.02 15.81 -5.96
CA THR A 401 -20.51 15.96 -7.33
C THR A 401 -20.96 14.61 -7.84
N LEU A 402 -21.55 14.57 -9.04
CA LEU A 402 -21.86 13.33 -9.76
C LEU A 402 -20.63 12.41 -9.92
N TRP A 403 -19.43 13.00 -9.99
CA TRP A 403 -18.19 12.24 -10.23
C TRP A 403 -17.51 11.81 -8.93
N GLY A 404 -17.75 12.51 -7.82
CA GLY A 404 -17.18 12.24 -6.51
C GLY A 404 -16.91 13.52 -5.71
N PRO A 405 -16.19 13.43 -4.58
CA PRO A 405 -15.96 14.57 -3.71
C PRO A 405 -15.01 15.60 -4.33
N VAL A 406 -15.26 16.88 -4.05
CA VAL A 406 -14.34 17.98 -4.36
C VAL A 406 -13.14 17.88 -3.42
N LEU A 407 -11.94 17.73 -3.97
CA LEU A 407 -10.72 17.60 -3.17
C LEU A 407 -10.09 18.96 -2.87
N ASP A 408 -9.82 19.73 -3.93
CA ASP A 408 -9.01 20.93 -3.85
C ASP A 408 -9.22 21.88 -5.04
N ARG A 409 -8.30 22.85 -5.18
CA ARG A 409 -8.16 23.71 -6.34
C ARG A 409 -6.75 23.56 -6.92
N ASP A 410 -6.65 23.60 -8.25
CA ASP A 410 -5.35 23.56 -8.93
C ASP A 410 -4.60 24.91 -8.89
N HIS A 411 -3.43 24.96 -9.53
CA HIS A 411 -2.61 26.17 -9.64
C HIS A 411 -3.27 27.33 -10.42
N ARG A 412 -4.41 27.09 -11.09
CA ARG A 412 -5.25 28.09 -11.77
C ARG A 412 -6.55 28.38 -10.99
N GLN A 413 -6.64 27.92 -9.75
CA GLN A 413 -7.80 28.05 -8.85
C GLN A 413 -9.07 27.32 -9.32
N ARG A 414 -8.97 26.38 -10.27
CA ARG A 414 -10.10 25.55 -10.72
C ARG A 414 -10.36 24.45 -9.71
N GLN A 415 -11.63 24.21 -9.36
CA GLN A 415 -11.99 23.12 -8.44
C GLN A 415 -11.80 21.76 -9.14
N ARG A 416 -11.44 20.76 -8.35
CA ARG A 416 -11.26 19.38 -8.84
C ARG A 416 -12.05 18.40 -8.00
N ALA A 417 -12.81 17.55 -8.68
CA ALA A 417 -13.47 16.40 -8.07
C ALA A 417 -12.68 15.13 -8.39
N LEU A 418 -12.68 14.19 -7.45
CA LEU A 418 -12.04 12.89 -7.64
C LEU A 418 -13.07 11.85 -8.03
N ARG A 419 -12.93 11.29 -9.24
CA ARG A 419 -13.62 10.07 -9.66
C ARG A 419 -12.75 8.88 -9.34
N TRP A 420 -13.12 8.07 -8.35
CA TRP A 420 -12.28 6.95 -7.91
C TRP A 420 -13.08 5.66 -7.77
N VAL A 421 -12.50 4.54 -8.20
CA VAL A 421 -13.05 3.20 -8.00
C VAL A 421 -13.43 2.94 -6.55
N ALA A 422 -12.65 3.43 -5.57
CA ALA A 422 -12.96 3.23 -4.14
C ALA A 422 -14.27 3.89 -3.68
N HIS A 423 -14.85 4.80 -4.46
CA HIS A 423 -16.14 5.43 -4.11
C HIS A 423 -17.34 4.58 -4.54
N GLU A 424 -17.13 3.54 -5.33
CA GLU A 424 -18.18 2.75 -5.96
C GLU A 424 -18.63 1.57 -5.10
N PRO A 425 -19.92 1.19 -5.10
CA PRO A 425 -20.43 0.08 -4.28
C PRO A 425 -19.74 -1.27 -4.54
N ARG A 426 -19.18 -1.46 -5.74
CA ARG A 426 -18.44 -2.68 -6.12
C ARG A 426 -16.98 -2.70 -5.67
N ALA A 427 -16.48 -1.60 -5.11
CA ALA A 427 -15.08 -1.45 -4.71
C ALA A 427 -14.65 -2.52 -3.71
N VAL A 428 -15.56 -2.96 -2.84
CA VAL A 428 -15.30 -3.94 -1.78
C VAL A 428 -16.40 -5.00 -1.78
N ASN A 429 -16.03 -6.27 -1.90
CA ASN A 429 -16.93 -7.41 -1.73
C ASN A 429 -16.16 -8.65 -1.23
N MET A 430 -16.86 -9.76 -0.97
CA MET A 430 -16.26 -10.99 -0.42
C MET A 430 -15.98 -12.07 -1.48
N LYS A 431 -16.09 -11.76 -2.78
CA LYS A 431 -15.94 -12.75 -3.87
C LYS A 431 -14.56 -13.41 -3.92
N LEU A 432 -13.53 -12.74 -3.41
CA LEU A 432 -12.17 -13.27 -3.34
C LEU A 432 -12.08 -14.57 -2.54
N LEU A 433 -12.95 -14.78 -1.55
CA LEU A 433 -13.00 -16.01 -0.74
C LEU A 433 -13.21 -17.27 -1.57
N ALA A 434 -13.78 -17.15 -2.77
CA ALA A 434 -13.98 -18.30 -3.65
C ALA A 434 -12.66 -18.98 -4.07
N LEU A 435 -11.52 -18.25 -4.04
CA LEU A 435 -10.20 -18.84 -4.28
C LEU A 435 -9.86 -19.96 -3.28
N GLU A 436 -10.38 -19.89 -2.05
CA GLU A 436 -10.15 -20.90 -1.01
C GLU A 436 -10.65 -22.29 -1.45
N ARG A 437 -11.65 -22.36 -2.34
CA ARG A 437 -12.31 -23.59 -2.82
C ARG A 437 -12.21 -23.77 -4.35
N THR A 438 -11.20 -23.21 -4.98
CA THR A 438 -10.99 -23.29 -6.44
C THR A 438 -9.90 -24.28 -6.81
N GLU A 439 -10.07 -25.05 -7.88
CA GLU A 439 -9.09 -26.09 -8.28
C GLU A 439 -8.26 -25.74 -9.51
N THR A 440 -8.73 -24.82 -10.36
CA THR A 440 -8.09 -24.52 -11.64
C THR A 440 -7.81 -23.02 -11.80
N VAL A 441 -6.79 -22.69 -12.60
CA VAL A 441 -6.51 -21.30 -12.96
C VAL A 441 -7.68 -20.61 -13.67
N ASP A 442 -8.44 -21.33 -14.50
CA ASP A 442 -9.56 -20.77 -15.27
C ASP A 442 -10.67 -20.24 -14.35
N THR A 443 -11.10 -21.03 -13.37
CA THR A 443 -12.10 -20.59 -12.39
C THR A 443 -11.55 -19.47 -11.50
N ALA A 444 -10.25 -19.49 -11.18
CA ALA A 444 -9.62 -18.41 -10.42
C ALA A 444 -9.60 -17.08 -11.20
N LEU A 445 -9.45 -17.11 -12.53
CA LEU A 445 -9.57 -15.93 -13.38
C LEU A 445 -10.99 -15.34 -13.37
N GLU A 446 -12.02 -16.18 -13.35
CA GLU A 446 -13.42 -15.72 -13.23
C GLU A 446 -13.69 -15.02 -11.90
N ILE A 447 -13.10 -15.53 -10.81
CA ILE A 447 -13.19 -14.93 -9.47
C ILE A 447 -12.49 -13.57 -9.44
N ALA A 448 -11.30 -13.47 -10.03
CA ALA A 448 -10.50 -12.26 -10.07
C ALA A 448 -11.27 -11.05 -10.63
N ARG A 449 -12.03 -11.27 -11.70
CA ARG A 449 -12.82 -10.23 -12.40
C ARG A 449 -14.04 -9.75 -11.59
N GLN A 450 -14.47 -10.54 -10.61
CA GLN A 450 -15.60 -10.23 -9.74
C GLN A 450 -15.17 -9.72 -8.36
N ALA A 451 -13.88 -9.79 -8.04
CA ALA A 451 -13.34 -9.39 -6.75
C ALA A 451 -13.51 -7.88 -6.54
N GLY A 452 -14.02 -7.50 -5.37
CA GLY A 452 -14.03 -6.12 -4.90
C GLY A 452 -12.83 -5.88 -4.00
N ILE A 453 -11.70 -5.51 -4.61
CA ILE A 453 -10.44 -5.13 -3.97
C ILE A 453 -9.78 -4.01 -4.79
N PRO A 454 -8.84 -3.24 -4.21
CA PRO A 454 -7.98 -2.38 -5.02
C PRO A 454 -7.38 -3.18 -6.16
N ALA A 455 -7.46 -2.70 -7.40
CA ALA A 455 -7.06 -3.49 -8.55
C ALA A 455 -5.58 -3.91 -8.46
N GLN A 456 -5.30 -5.21 -8.45
CA GLN A 456 -3.97 -5.81 -8.28
C GLN A 456 -3.67 -6.75 -9.45
N ASN A 457 -2.40 -6.88 -9.83
CA ASN A 457 -1.97 -8.00 -10.67
C ASN A 457 -2.13 -9.28 -9.86
N LEU A 458 -2.94 -10.22 -10.36
CA LEU A 458 -3.09 -11.56 -9.84
C LEU A 458 -2.26 -12.52 -10.69
N LEU A 459 -1.38 -13.27 -10.04
CA LEU A 459 -0.66 -14.37 -10.66
C LEU A 459 -1.14 -15.68 -10.04
N LEU A 460 -1.34 -16.69 -10.90
CA LEU A 460 -1.93 -17.98 -10.56
C LEU A 460 -1.00 -19.11 -11.04
N ALA A 461 -0.96 -20.19 -10.27
CA ALA A 461 -0.32 -21.45 -10.63
C ALA A 461 -1.17 -22.59 -10.07
N ASP A 462 -1.38 -23.66 -10.85
CA ASP A 462 -2.11 -24.84 -10.38
C ASP A 462 -1.26 -26.13 -10.36
N ALA A 463 -1.80 -27.13 -9.69
CA ALA A 463 -1.17 -28.44 -9.49
C ALA A 463 -1.00 -29.23 -10.79
N ASP A 464 -1.81 -28.94 -11.82
CA ASP A 464 -1.75 -29.57 -13.15
C ASP A 464 -0.71 -28.92 -14.07
N GLY A 465 -0.06 -27.84 -13.62
CA GLY A 465 1.05 -27.23 -14.32
C GLY A 465 0.70 -25.95 -15.08
N HIS A 466 -0.52 -25.45 -14.96
CA HIS A 466 -0.97 -24.23 -15.63
C HIS A 466 -0.60 -22.99 -14.84
N ILE A 467 -0.34 -21.89 -15.57
CA ILE A 467 -0.10 -20.57 -14.99
C ILE A 467 -0.92 -19.50 -15.68
N ALA A 468 -1.36 -18.50 -14.92
CA ALA A 468 -2.11 -17.39 -15.47
C ALA A 468 -1.80 -16.05 -14.80
N TRP A 469 -2.03 -14.97 -15.52
CA TRP A 469 -2.02 -13.60 -15.02
C TRP A 469 -3.27 -12.86 -15.47
N THR A 470 -3.82 -12.02 -14.60
CA THR A 470 -4.87 -11.03 -14.88
C THR A 470 -4.77 -9.86 -13.89
N VAL A 471 -5.63 -8.85 -14.03
CA VAL A 471 -5.90 -7.87 -12.97
C VAL A 471 -7.15 -8.30 -12.20
N ALA A 472 -7.03 -8.44 -10.88
CA ALA A 472 -8.16 -8.68 -9.98
C ALA A 472 -8.65 -7.36 -9.40
N GLY A 473 -9.95 -7.12 -9.37
CA GLY A 473 -10.56 -5.84 -8.97
C GLY A 473 -11.36 -5.19 -10.10
N PRO A 474 -12.24 -4.23 -9.78
CA PRO A 474 -13.10 -3.58 -10.78
C PRO A 474 -12.32 -2.58 -11.65
N LEU A 475 -12.44 -2.73 -12.98
CA LEU A 475 -11.76 -1.89 -13.97
C LEU A 475 -12.75 -0.92 -14.66
N PRO A 476 -12.57 0.40 -14.54
CA PRO A 476 -13.47 1.39 -15.15
C PRO A 476 -13.30 1.43 -16.67
N ARG A 477 -14.39 1.67 -17.39
CA ARG A 477 -14.34 1.97 -18.83
C ARG A 477 -14.27 3.47 -19.04
N ARG A 478 -13.15 3.96 -19.58
CA ARG A 478 -12.97 5.37 -19.95
C ARG A 478 -13.34 5.64 -21.40
N PHE A 479 -13.77 6.86 -21.69
CA PHE A 479 -13.94 7.36 -23.05
C PHE A 479 -13.44 8.80 -23.16
N GLY A 480 -12.89 9.15 -24.33
CA GLY A 480 -12.45 10.51 -24.64
C GLY A 480 -11.12 10.95 -24.02
N HIS A 481 -10.60 10.26 -23.00
CA HIS A 481 -9.31 10.55 -22.36
C HIS A 481 -8.55 9.27 -22.02
N ASP A 482 -7.25 9.41 -21.73
CA ASP A 482 -6.34 8.34 -21.32
C ASP A 482 -6.02 8.35 -19.80
N GLY A 483 -6.66 9.26 -19.05
CA GLY A 483 -6.53 9.42 -17.59
C GLY A 483 -5.20 10.03 -17.12
N ARG A 484 -4.31 10.43 -18.04
CA ARG A 484 -2.99 10.96 -17.65
C ARG A 484 -3.03 12.39 -17.11
N LEU A 485 -4.03 13.18 -17.50
CA LEU A 485 -4.13 14.60 -17.22
C LEU A 485 -5.54 14.97 -16.76
N PRO A 486 -5.66 15.93 -15.81
CA PRO A 486 -6.96 16.42 -15.39
C PRO A 486 -7.72 17.02 -16.56
N SER A 487 -9.01 16.69 -16.68
CA SER A 487 -9.86 17.12 -17.80
C SER A 487 -11.25 17.54 -17.33
N SER A 488 -11.88 18.47 -18.06
CA SER A 488 -13.28 18.83 -17.82
C SER A 488 -14.20 17.80 -18.48
N TRP A 489 -15.20 17.34 -17.73
CA TRP A 489 -16.21 16.39 -18.19
C TRP A 489 -17.57 17.08 -18.43
N ALA A 490 -17.63 18.40 -18.26
CA ALA A 490 -18.86 19.19 -18.37
C ALA A 490 -19.52 19.08 -19.76
N ASN A 491 -18.74 18.91 -20.83
CA ASN A 491 -19.25 18.84 -22.21
C ASN A 491 -19.67 17.43 -22.66
N GLY A 492 -19.49 16.41 -21.81
CA GLY A 492 -19.84 15.02 -22.10
C GLY A 492 -18.93 14.29 -23.09
N GLN A 493 -17.76 14.85 -23.43
CA GLN A 493 -16.79 14.22 -24.33
C GLN A 493 -15.80 13.31 -23.59
N HIS A 494 -15.70 13.45 -22.27
CA HIS A 494 -14.80 12.69 -21.39
C HIS A 494 -15.63 12.03 -20.28
N GLY A 495 -15.16 10.88 -19.80
CA GLY A 495 -15.65 10.31 -18.56
C GLY A 495 -15.58 8.80 -18.50
N TRP A 496 -16.30 8.25 -17.53
CA TRP A 496 -16.45 6.81 -17.37
C TRP A 496 -17.82 6.35 -17.89
N SER A 497 -17.84 5.25 -18.64
CA SER A 497 -19.05 4.63 -19.18
C SER A 497 -19.19 3.21 -18.64
N GLY A 498 -19.35 3.10 -17.32
CA GLY A 498 -19.44 1.83 -16.63
C GLY A 498 -18.09 1.14 -16.46
N TRP A 499 -18.08 -0.17 -16.63
CA TRP A 499 -16.97 -1.05 -16.26
C TRP A 499 -16.63 -1.98 -17.42
N LEU A 500 -15.44 -2.58 -17.35
CA LEU A 500 -15.09 -3.65 -18.28
C LEU A 500 -15.91 -4.89 -17.99
N GLU A 501 -16.37 -5.54 -19.05
CA GLU A 501 -17.02 -6.84 -18.99
C GLU A 501 -15.97 -7.94 -18.85
N PRO A 502 -16.35 -9.14 -18.35
CA PRO A 502 -15.39 -10.21 -18.09
C PRO A 502 -14.49 -10.60 -19.28
N ALA A 503 -15.01 -10.48 -20.51
CA ALA A 503 -14.27 -10.81 -21.72
C ALA A 503 -13.19 -9.78 -22.10
N GLU A 504 -13.22 -8.59 -21.50
CA GLU A 504 -12.31 -7.48 -21.80
C GLU A 504 -11.15 -7.37 -20.81
N TYR A 505 -11.17 -8.14 -19.71
CA TYR A 505 -10.06 -8.15 -18.77
C TYR A 505 -8.80 -8.69 -19.45
N PRO A 506 -7.67 -7.98 -19.37
CA PRO A 506 -6.43 -8.46 -19.95
C PRO A 506 -5.96 -9.69 -19.17
N GLN A 507 -5.55 -10.72 -19.90
CA GLN A 507 -5.05 -11.94 -19.30
C GLN A 507 -3.94 -12.60 -20.13
N VAL A 508 -3.13 -13.41 -19.47
CA VAL A 508 -2.17 -14.33 -20.09
C VAL A 508 -2.41 -15.70 -19.44
N ILE A 509 -2.62 -16.73 -20.25
CA ILE A 509 -2.76 -18.12 -19.79
C ILE A 509 -1.73 -18.94 -20.55
N ASP A 510 -0.94 -19.73 -19.82
CA ASP A 510 0.09 -20.64 -20.37
C ASP A 510 0.88 -20.03 -21.53
N PRO A 511 1.67 -18.97 -21.27
CA PRO A 511 2.47 -18.35 -22.32
C PRO A 511 3.39 -19.41 -22.96
N PRO A 512 3.75 -19.28 -24.25
CA PRO A 512 4.55 -20.31 -24.93
C PRO A 512 5.90 -20.62 -24.31
N ASP A 513 6.50 -19.66 -23.58
CA ASP A 513 7.72 -19.86 -22.82
C ASP A 513 7.47 -20.33 -21.38
N GLY A 514 6.22 -20.58 -20.97
CA GLY A 514 5.85 -21.12 -19.67
C GLY A 514 6.30 -20.25 -18.49
N ARG A 515 6.45 -18.94 -18.66
CA ARG A 515 7.01 -18.02 -17.64
C ARG A 515 6.15 -16.77 -17.52
N LEU A 516 5.84 -16.38 -16.28
CA LEU A 516 5.16 -15.13 -15.96
C LEU A 516 5.96 -14.36 -14.89
N TRP A 517 5.93 -13.03 -14.95
CA TRP A 517 6.54 -12.17 -13.93
C TRP A 517 5.79 -10.85 -13.81
N THR A 518 5.75 -10.32 -12.58
CA THR A 518 5.31 -8.96 -12.31
C THR A 518 6.19 -8.34 -11.23
N ALA A 519 6.55 -7.08 -11.40
CA ALA A 519 7.31 -6.31 -10.41
C ALA A 519 6.89 -4.83 -10.44
N ASN A 520 5.56 -4.61 -10.44
CA ASN A 520 4.88 -3.31 -10.59
C ASN A 520 5.19 -2.58 -11.92
N ASN A 521 5.87 -3.24 -12.85
CA ASN A 521 6.10 -2.75 -14.19
C ASN A 521 4.80 -2.81 -15.02
N ARG A 522 4.71 -2.03 -16.08
CA ARG A 522 3.70 -2.21 -17.13
C ARG A 522 3.73 -3.66 -17.60
N LEU A 523 2.58 -4.34 -17.66
CA LEU A 523 2.49 -5.75 -18.09
C LEU A 523 1.87 -5.91 -19.47
N VAL A 524 0.90 -5.08 -19.79
CA VAL A 524 0.15 -5.07 -21.04
C VAL A 524 0.92 -4.38 -22.17
N ASP A 525 0.49 -4.59 -23.41
CA ASP A 525 0.97 -3.84 -24.58
C ASP A 525 0.33 -2.44 -24.69
N GLN A 526 0.29 -1.83 -25.88
CA GLN A 526 -0.27 -0.49 -26.08
C GLN A 526 -1.79 -0.45 -25.92
N ASP A 527 -2.50 -1.45 -26.44
CA ASP A 527 -3.96 -1.48 -26.38
C ASP A 527 -4.41 -1.78 -24.95
N GLY A 528 -3.73 -2.72 -24.28
CA GLY A 528 -3.98 -2.95 -22.86
C GLY A 528 -3.55 -1.76 -21.98
N LEU A 529 -2.53 -0.98 -22.35
CA LEU A 529 -2.20 0.25 -21.61
C LEU A 529 -3.31 1.30 -21.76
N ALA A 530 -3.91 1.44 -22.95
CA ALA A 530 -5.06 2.32 -23.13
C ALA A 530 -6.27 1.89 -22.28
N LEU A 531 -6.37 0.59 -21.99
CA LEU A 531 -7.40 0.02 -21.14
C LEU A 531 -7.14 0.25 -19.64
N LEU A 532 -5.92 -0.02 -19.17
CA LEU A 532 -5.58 0.02 -17.74
C LEU A 532 -5.10 1.40 -17.27
N GLY A 533 -4.67 2.28 -18.20
CA GLY A 533 -4.05 3.56 -17.90
C GLY A 533 -2.70 3.45 -17.18
N ASP A 534 -2.15 4.60 -16.78
CA ASP A 534 -0.82 4.73 -16.17
C ASP A 534 -0.91 5.39 -14.79
N GLY A 535 -1.13 4.57 -13.77
CA GLY A 535 -1.21 4.96 -12.36
C GLY A 535 0.15 5.09 -11.67
N GLY A 536 1.26 4.94 -12.39
CA GLY A 536 2.62 5.06 -11.86
C GLY A 536 3.46 3.78 -11.94
N TYR A 537 3.47 3.09 -13.10
CA TYR A 537 4.24 1.85 -13.25
C TYR A 537 5.71 2.00 -12.83
N ALA A 538 6.22 1.01 -12.09
CA ALA A 538 7.62 0.95 -11.74
C ALA A 538 8.50 0.88 -13.00
N LEU A 539 9.70 1.44 -12.89
CA LEU A 539 10.66 1.61 -13.99
C LEU A 539 10.95 0.35 -14.83
N GLY A 540 10.75 -0.85 -14.27
CA GLY A 540 10.94 -2.13 -14.96
C GLY A 540 12.32 -2.77 -14.78
N ALA A 541 13.26 -2.12 -14.08
CA ALA A 541 14.59 -2.68 -13.85
C ALA A 541 14.58 -3.98 -13.03
N ARG A 542 13.70 -4.07 -12.02
CA ARG A 542 13.49 -5.28 -11.21
C ARG A 542 12.80 -6.38 -12.01
N ALA A 543 11.75 -6.03 -12.75
CA ALA A 543 11.07 -6.93 -13.67
C ALA A 543 12.02 -7.53 -14.71
N ARG A 544 12.94 -6.72 -15.26
CA ARG A 544 13.98 -7.17 -16.18
C ARG A 544 14.86 -8.26 -15.57
N GLN A 545 15.33 -8.05 -14.34
CA GLN A 545 16.19 -9.01 -13.67
C GLN A 545 15.47 -10.33 -13.41
N ILE A 546 14.20 -10.29 -12.98
CA ILE A 546 13.35 -11.48 -12.82
C ILE A 546 13.19 -12.19 -14.17
N ARG A 547 12.74 -11.48 -15.21
CA ARG A 547 12.55 -12.02 -16.56
C ARG A 547 13.82 -12.70 -17.08
N ASP A 548 14.96 -12.03 -16.96
CA ASP A 548 16.22 -12.53 -17.51
C ASP A 548 16.65 -13.82 -16.78
N VAL A 549 16.51 -13.87 -15.45
CA VAL A 549 16.76 -15.11 -14.68
C VAL A 549 15.82 -16.25 -15.09
N LEU A 550 14.52 -15.96 -15.24
CA LEU A 550 13.56 -16.96 -15.68
C LEU A 550 13.88 -17.48 -17.09
N ARG A 551 14.25 -16.60 -18.02
CA ARG A 551 14.56 -16.99 -19.40
C ARG A 551 15.86 -17.77 -19.53
N ASP A 552 16.85 -17.48 -18.69
CA ASP A 552 18.12 -18.21 -18.67
C ASP A 552 17.98 -19.62 -18.07
N GLY A 553 17.04 -19.81 -17.15
CA GLY A 553 16.74 -21.11 -16.52
C GLY A 553 16.03 -22.08 -17.46
N LYS A 554 16.40 -23.36 -17.44
CA LYS A 554 15.76 -24.42 -18.27
C LYS A 554 14.80 -25.31 -17.50
N ARG A 555 15.02 -25.45 -16.19
CA ARG A 555 14.18 -26.15 -15.23
C ARG A 555 14.28 -25.42 -13.90
N PHE A 556 13.25 -25.54 -13.07
CA PHE A 556 13.15 -24.87 -11.78
C PHE A 556 12.70 -25.84 -10.70
N ALA A 557 13.31 -25.68 -9.53
CA ALA A 557 12.81 -26.17 -8.25
C ALA A 557 12.52 -24.98 -7.31
N GLU A 558 11.89 -25.25 -6.17
CA GLU A 558 11.59 -24.26 -5.13
C GLU A 558 12.85 -23.55 -4.63
N ALA A 559 13.99 -24.24 -4.61
CA ALA A 559 15.28 -23.66 -4.24
C ALA A 559 15.74 -22.57 -5.24
N ASP A 560 15.43 -22.71 -6.53
CA ASP A 560 15.75 -21.69 -7.54
C ASP A 560 14.87 -20.45 -7.37
N PHE A 561 13.60 -20.65 -6.99
CA PHE A 561 12.68 -19.57 -6.66
C PHE A 561 13.18 -18.80 -5.43
N LEU A 562 13.54 -19.50 -4.35
CA LEU A 562 14.11 -18.86 -3.16
C LEU A 562 15.41 -18.10 -3.50
N LYS A 563 16.27 -18.65 -4.35
CA LYS A 563 17.50 -17.98 -4.79
C LYS A 563 17.22 -16.69 -5.56
N LEU A 564 16.20 -16.67 -6.42
CA LEU A 564 15.77 -15.44 -7.12
C LEU A 564 15.16 -14.43 -6.14
N GLN A 565 14.39 -14.89 -5.15
CA GLN A 565 13.81 -14.03 -4.12
C GLN A 565 14.88 -13.34 -3.26
N LEU A 566 16.04 -13.99 -3.07
CA LEU A 566 17.19 -13.46 -2.34
C LEU A 566 18.22 -12.76 -3.24
N ASP A 567 17.91 -12.50 -4.52
CA ASP A 567 18.85 -11.89 -5.45
C ASP A 567 19.06 -10.39 -5.16
N ASP A 568 20.22 -10.07 -4.58
CA ASP A 568 20.64 -8.73 -4.20
C ASP A 568 21.53 -8.01 -5.24
N ARG A 569 21.65 -8.52 -6.48
CA ARG A 569 22.47 -7.87 -7.52
C ARG A 569 21.94 -6.47 -7.84
N ALA A 570 22.83 -5.48 -7.79
CA ALA A 570 22.52 -4.07 -8.01
C ALA A 570 22.69 -3.65 -9.49
N LEU A 571 22.16 -4.44 -10.43
CA LEU A 571 22.40 -4.25 -11.88
C LEU A 571 21.96 -2.86 -12.38
N PHE A 572 20.86 -2.33 -11.84
CA PHE A 572 20.36 -0.99 -12.13
C PHE A 572 21.38 0.12 -11.80
N LEU A 573 22.17 -0.06 -10.75
CA LEU A 573 23.13 0.92 -10.26
C LEU A 573 24.46 0.92 -11.03
N GLU A 574 24.75 -0.10 -11.83
CA GLU A 574 26.03 -0.23 -12.54
C GLU A 574 26.28 0.95 -13.51
N ARG A 575 25.25 1.47 -14.19
CA ARG A 575 25.43 2.67 -15.04
C ARG A 575 25.82 3.91 -14.25
N TRP A 576 25.32 4.03 -13.01
CA TRP A 576 25.60 5.14 -12.12
C TRP A 576 27.00 5.02 -11.52
N ARG A 577 27.43 3.79 -11.22
CA ARG A 577 28.83 3.49 -10.87
C ARG A 577 29.78 3.91 -11.98
N LYS A 578 29.50 3.53 -13.23
CA LYS A 578 30.32 3.93 -14.40
C LYS A 578 30.40 5.45 -14.53
N LEU A 579 29.25 6.14 -14.40
CA LEU A 579 29.23 7.60 -14.42
C LEU A 579 30.07 8.21 -13.28
N LEU A 580 29.90 7.74 -12.05
CA LEU A 580 30.67 8.21 -10.89
C LEU A 580 32.18 8.05 -11.13
N LEU A 581 32.61 6.85 -11.54
CA LEU A 581 34.01 6.58 -11.83
C LEU A 581 34.57 7.48 -12.95
N ALA A 582 33.76 7.80 -13.96
CA ALA A 582 34.16 8.72 -15.04
C ALA A 582 34.36 10.17 -14.53
N THR A 583 33.65 10.59 -13.48
CA THR A 583 33.87 11.91 -12.86
C THR A 583 35.13 11.99 -11.98
N LEU A 584 35.65 10.85 -11.55
CA LEU A 584 36.84 10.72 -10.71
C LEU A 584 38.12 10.65 -11.56
N THR A 585 38.35 11.69 -12.36
CA THR A 585 39.54 11.78 -13.24
C THR A 585 40.84 11.86 -12.43
N PRO A 586 42.01 11.53 -13.01
CA PRO A 586 43.30 11.65 -12.33
C PRO A 586 43.51 13.02 -11.68
N GLU A 587 43.14 14.10 -12.36
CA GLU A 587 43.21 15.48 -11.86
C GLU A 587 42.38 15.63 -10.59
N ARG A 588 41.11 15.22 -10.62
CA ARG A 588 40.18 15.32 -9.48
C ARG A 588 40.59 14.47 -8.29
N LEU A 589 41.35 13.39 -8.54
CA LEU A 589 41.87 12.48 -7.52
C LEU A 589 43.18 12.96 -6.89
N ARG A 590 44.05 13.66 -7.64
CA ARG A 590 45.33 14.16 -7.12
C ARG A 590 45.11 15.08 -5.92
N ASP A 591 44.11 15.95 -6.02
CA ASP A 591 43.91 17.05 -5.08
C ASP A 591 43.01 16.70 -3.89
N ASP A 592 42.44 15.48 -3.82
CA ASP A 592 41.52 15.10 -2.73
C ASP A 592 41.70 13.62 -2.30
N ALA A 593 42.22 13.41 -1.09
CA ALA A 593 42.41 12.08 -0.50
C ALA A 593 41.08 11.32 -0.31
N ARG A 594 39.99 12.02 0.01
CA ARG A 594 38.67 11.40 0.19
C ARG A 594 38.13 10.86 -1.12
N ARG A 595 38.38 11.55 -2.24
CA ARG A 595 37.99 11.04 -3.57
C ARG A 595 38.78 9.80 -3.97
N ARG A 596 40.06 9.71 -3.58
CA ARG A 596 40.85 8.49 -3.79
C ARG A 596 40.29 7.31 -3.00
N GLU A 597 39.92 7.54 -1.75
CA GLU A 597 39.30 6.53 -0.90
C GLU A 597 37.92 6.11 -1.42
N LEU A 598 37.05 7.08 -1.73
CA LEU A 598 35.75 6.85 -2.36
C LEU A 598 35.88 5.99 -3.63
N ARG A 599 36.85 6.29 -4.49
CA ARG A 599 37.10 5.50 -5.71
C ARG A 599 37.41 4.04 -5.39
N LYS A 600 38.16 3.74 -4.32
CA LYS A 600 38.47 2.36 -3.92
C LYS A 600 37.18 1.61 -3.57
N PHE A 601 36.34 2.19 -2.71
CA PHE A 601 35.06 1.58 -2.34
C PHE A 601 34.12 1.37 -3.53
N VAL A 602 34.06 2.32 -4.46
CA VAL A 602 33.21 2.20 -5.66
C VAL A 602 33.74 1.14 -6.64
N MET A 603 35.06 0.98 -6.74
CA MET A 603 35.66 -0.10 -7.54
C MET A 603 35.34 -1.47 -6.94
N ASP A 604 35.40 -1.58 -5.61
CA ASP A 604 35.26 -2.83 -4.84
C ASP A 604 33.82 -3.13 -4.36
N TRP A 605 32.82 -2.44 -4.89
CA TRP A 605 31.45 -2.50 -4.38
C TRP A 605 30.71 -3.85 -4.54
N GLY A 606 31.33 -4.83 -5.19
CA GLY A 606 30.79 -6.18 -5.38
C GLY A 606 29.56 -6.31 -6.31
N GLY A 607 28.98 -5.21 -6.79
CA GLY A 607 27.81 -5.25 -7.68
C GLY A 607 26.52 -5.70 -7.02
N ARG A 608 26.45 -5.70 -5.68
CA ARG A 608 25.33 -6.20 -4.88
C ARG A 608 24.94 -5.18 -3.81
N ALA A 609 23.67 -5.19 -3.42
CA ALA A 609 23.14 -4.48 -2.26
C ALA A 609 23.43 -5.26 -0.96
N ALA A 610 24.71 -5.62 -0.75
CA ALA A 610 25.15 -6.41 0.39
C ALA A 610 25.33 -5.55 1.65
N VAL A 611 25.16 -6.16 2.82
CA VAL A 611 25.22 -5.48 4.14
C VAL A 611 26.55 -4.77 4.42
N ASP A 612 27.63 -5.23 3.80
CA ASP A 612 29.00 -4.72 3.95
C ASP A 612 29.47 -3.86 2.76
N SER A 613 28.63 -3.65 1.74
CA SER A 613 29.01 -2.90 0.54
C SER A 613 28.91 -1.39 0.74
N VAL A 614 30.02 -0.78 1.19
CA VAL A 614 30.17 0.69 1.25
C VAL A 614 30.01 1.33 -0.14
N GLY A 615 30.55 0.67 -1.18
CA GLY A 615 30.47 1.16 -2.55
C GLY A 615 29.04 1.23 -3.09
N TYR A 616 28.16 0.28 -2.72
CA TYR A 616 26.73 0.33 -3.05
C TYR A 616 26.08 1.61 -2.54
N ARG A 617 26.26 1.92 -1.25
CA ARG A 617 25.68 3.12 -0.65
C ARG A 617 26.18 4.40 -1.34
N ILE A 618 27.48 4.47 -1.64
CA ILE A 618 28.06 5.63 -2.35
C ILE A 618 27.44 5.81 -3.74
N VAL A 619 27.32 4.73 -4.53
CA VAL A 619 26.74 4.80 -5.88
C VAL A 619 25.26 5.17 -5.84
N HIS A 620 24.53 4.61 -4.88
CA HIS A 620 23.13 4.95 -4.62
C HIS A 620 22.97 6.45 -4.31
N ASP A 621 23.74 6.97 -3.36
CA ASP A 621 23.64 8.37 -2.93
C ASP A 621 24.11 9.33 -4.03
N PHE A 622 25.13 8.94 -4.81
CA PHE A 622 25.54 9.67 -6.01
C PHE A 622 24.40 9.79 -7.02
N ARG A 623 23.67 8.69 -7.31
CA ARG A 623 22.50 8.74 -8.20
C ARG A 623 21.45 9.72 -7.68
N LEU A 624 21.12 9.69 -6.39
CA LEU A 624 20.12 10.59 -5.81
C LEU A 624 20.54 12.06 -5.94
N ALA A 625 21.79 12.36 -5.61
CA ALA A 625 22.34 13.71 -5.75
C ALA A 625 22.38 14.20 -7.21
N VAL A 626 22.73 13.32 -8.16
CA VAL A 626 22.69 13.65 -9.59
C VAL A 626 21.26 13.90 -10.05
N ARG A 627 20.30 13.05 -9.68
CA ARG A 627 18.88 13.22 -10.00
C ARG A 627 18.39 14.59 -9.51
N GLN A 628 18.60 14.90 -8.24
CA GLN A 628 18.14 16.15 -7.65
C GLN A 628 18.73 17.37 -8.39
N ARG A 629 20.05 17.39 -8.61
CA ARG A 629 20.73 18.52 -9.26
C ARG A 629 20.39 18.68 -10.74
N ALA A 630 20.23 17.58 -11.46
CA ALA A 630 19.93 17.61 -12.89
C ALA A 630 18.48 18.00 -13.17
N PHE A 631 17.54 17.60 -12.31
CA PHE A 631 16.11 17.84 -12.51
C PHE A 631 15.64 19.16 -11.94
N ALA A 632 16.24 19.65 -10.85
CA ALA A 632 15.87 20.93 -10.23
C ALA A 632 15.65 22.10 -11.22
N PRO A 633 16.58 22.41 -12.15
CA PRO A 633 16.35 23.49 -13.11
C PRO A 633 15.24 23.17 -14.14
N LEU A 634 14.98 21.89 -14.43
CA LEU A 634 13.97 21.48 -15.41
C LEU A 634 12.54 21.65 -14.86
N ILE A 635 12.36 21.52 -13.54
CA ILE A 635 11.05 21.57 -12.87
C ILE A 635 10.79 22.90 -12.16
N ALA A 636 11.74 23.82 -12.20
CA ALA A 636 11.63 25.14 -11.57
C ALA A 636 10.33 25.89 -11.92
N PRO A 637 9.88 25.95 -13.20
CA PRO A 637 8.61 26.62 -13.53
C PRO A 637 7.39 25.99 -12.84
N CYS A 638 7.43 24.69 -12.53
CA CYS A 638 6.38 24.03 -11.78
C CYS A 638 6.40 24.43 -10.31
N LEU A 639 7.58 24.48 -9.69
CA LEU A 639 7.75 24.90 -8.29
C LEU A 639 7.38 26.36 -8.05
N GLU A 640 7.64 27.24 -9.03
CA GLU A 640 7.21 28.64 -8.99
C GLU A 640 5.68 28.78 -9.06
N ALA A 641 5.02 27.88 -9.81
CA ALA A 641 3.58 27.87 -9.97
C ALA A 641 2.84 27.22 -8.79
N ASP A 642 3.46 26.21 -8.18
CA ASP A 642 2.96 25.49 -7.01
C ASP A 642 4.14 25.02 -6.15
N PRO A 643 4.39 25.65 -4.98
CA PRO A 643 5.44 25.23 -4.07
C PRO A 643 5.29 23.79 -3.53
N GLY A 644 4.08 23.22 -3.62
CA GLY A 644 3.79 21.82 -3.27
C GLY A 644 4.14 20.81 -4.37
N PHE A 645 4.54 21.26 -5.57
CA PHE A 645 4.89 20.36 -6.67
C PHE A 645 6.09 19.47 -6.31
N THR A 646 5.90 18.16 -6.51
CA THR A 646 6.96 17.17 -6.36
C THR A 646 7.09 16.33 -7.63
N TYR A 647 8.28 16.35 -8.24
CA TYR A 647 8.58 15.52 -9.40
C TYR A 647 8.63 14.02 -9.05
N SER A 648 8.94 13.67 -7.80
CA SER A 648 8.98 12.26 -7.39
C SER A 648 7.60 11.64 -7.27
N ALA A 649 6.53 12.44 -7.10
CA ALA A 649 5.18 11.90 -6.97
C ALA A 649 4.79 10.97 -8.14
N PHE A 650 5.35 11.18 -9.34
CA PHE A 650 5.10 10.38 -10.54
C PHE A 650 6.34 9.64 -11.09
N ARG A 651 7.44 9.46 -10.32
CA ARG A 651 8.73 8.91 -10.82
C ARG A 651 9.57 8.06 -9.87
#